data_AF-A0A924YR38-F1
#
_entry.id   AF-A0A924YR38-F1
#
_cell.length_a   1.000
_cell.length_b   1.000
_cell.length_c   1.000
_cell.angle_alpha   90.00
_cell.angle_beta   90.00
_cell.angle_gamma   90.00
#
_symmetry.space_group_name_H-M   'P 1'
#
loop_
_entity.id
_entity.type
_entity.pdbx_description
1 polymer ?
#
loop_
_entity_poly.entity_id
_entity_poly.type
_entity_poly.pdbx_seq_one_letter_code
_entity_poly.pdbx_strand_id
1 'polypeptide(L)'
;MRLLLVLLLMLVAMPLPAAEPTARNIWKKVAPPIAGQRWDVPLGVAGPSGPLLVLGGRTSWAEYKKPRPYDVLAWDAADSAWENQFPLGKDWGPPRGPAQAPAWKDEHFHFRDVEGNTRPNWTVYGTFSLGQKYDFDPDTKKFYFHAHGKTFTYDPAERTWADLNPPTNPTSELGGILLWSSMCYDSHRKRFVLFGGGNIPTERGDPGTWVYSPKENSWSQLNLDRQPPPRANSRLAYDPVAKKIVLFGGDQLQQLISDTWTFDVVTDRWEQCQPTVSPSPRAGHALLWLPTAKRLLLLGGYGYSSTTEYVATLYRSPPWEAWLFETGTCTWQLIRRWDVKESPRSPANFFLSAAVQPGSPHDLITVLAEGTWQCALEAKGDDEGTRTWGVPSKTVERRTGSYDPAWYQQDVPPAEPDRVATELRDLPANHWVLRPTPKRPGMNMDWGSAVFAPELDQIIRFSGGHSAYSGTAPQVYDVKTDRYSLPFAPEMPLEFVYSNDQVRGEWSFGGNPWMTGHTYKSTGYDSRLRCLVFAPHEHTYFFDATAGRWTRGPGRNPYRADFYNVTICSTPQGAVAWGDKRDGGGAGLWRLDAKERVWRPLELRGALPSKSPDQHGMAYDSKRDRLLLFSGSDKNRGDVTAYDFSSGEARWLDAKGKATAGVASRETIYLPEADAVLLGARVVIDEKLHWLIYDCANNAWRGIELSGDDPIGKGTAGRTFNNSMGLMYDSNRKLVWAVGQYSHVHVLRLDSSTSWPLAETAR
;
A
#
# COMPACT_ATOMS: atom_id res chain seq x y z
N MET A 1 63.93 35.11 55.11
CA MET A 1 62.57 35.27 54.53
C MET A 1 62.26 34.02 53.72
N ARG A 2 61.08 33.40 53.95
CA ARG A 2 60.52 32.17 53.37
C ARG A 2 60.87 30.83 54.06
N LEU A 3 59.94 30.42 54.93
CA LEU A 3 59.70 29.05 55.37
C LEU A 3 59.04 28.23 54.25
N LEU A 4 59.43 26.96 54.15
CA LEU A 4 58.73 25.92 53.39
C LEU A 4 57.37 25.59 54.04
N LEU A 5 56.33 25.43 53.22
CA LEU A 5 55.15 24.64 53.54
C LEU A 5 54.83 23.73 52.35
N VAL A 6 54.97 22.42 52.53
CA VAL A 6 54.54 21.39 51.60
C VAL A 6 53.08 21.07 51.93
N LEU A 7 52.15 21.33 50.99
CA LEU A 7 50.77 20.89 51.11
C LEU A 7 50.58 19.59 50.34
N LEU A 8 50.32 18.50 51.07
CA LEU A 8 49.91 17.20 50.55
C LEU A 8 48.40 17.24 50.29
N LEU A 9 47.96 17.23 49.03
CA LEU A 9 46.55 17.11 48.67
C LEU A 9 46.17 15.62 48.60
N MET A 10 45.56 15.10 49.67
CA MET A 10 44.83 13.84 49.65
C MET A 10 43.53 14.02 48.87
N LEU A 11 43.44 13.44 47.67
CA LEU A 11 42.18 13.21 46.97
C LEU A 11 41.43 12.08 47.68
N VAL A 12 40.44 12.45 48.50
CA VAL A 12 39.44 11.51 49.00
C VAL A 12 38.48 11.20 47.84
N ALA A 13 38.57 9.99 47.29
CA ALA A 13 37.56 9.47 46.39
C ALA A 13 36.25 9.31 47.17
N MET A 14 35.28 10.19 46.91
CA MET A 14 33.90 9.96 47.37
C MET A 14 33.33 8.76 46.60
N PRO A 15 32.78 7.74 47.28
CA PRO A 15 32.07 6.69 46.58
C PRO A 15 30.82 7.29 45.94
N LEU A 16 30.63 7.02 44.64
CA LEU A 16 29.37 7.26 43.96
C LEU A 16 28.24 6.63 44.79
N PRO A 17 27.08 7.30 44.96
CA PRO A 17 25.95 6.66 45.62
C PRO A 17 25.61 5.38 44.85
N ALA A 18 25.49 4.27 45.57
CA ALA A 18 25.04 3.01 45.00
C ALA A 18 23.70 3.27 44.29
N ALA A 19 23.67 3.08 42.97
CA ALA A 19 22.44 3.21 42.20
C ALA A 19 21.37 2.34 42.86
N GLU A 20 20.20 2.92 43.15
CA GLU A 20 19.03 2.16 43.57
C GLU A 20 18.86 0.95 42.64
N PRO A 21 18.49 -0.25 43.14
CA PRO A 21 18.25 -1.39 42.29
C PRO A 21 17.21 -1.00 41.25
N THR A 22 17.65 -0.92 39.99
CA THR A 22 16.80 -0.50 38.89
C THR A 22 15.67 -1.52 38.81
N ALA A 23 14.44 -1.11 39.15
CA ALA A 23 13.30 -2.02 39.15
C ALA A 23 13.22 -2.73 37.79
N ARG A 24 13.34 -4.06 37.80
CA ARG A 24 13.52 -4.88 36.61
C ARG A 24 12.19 -5.15 35.94
N ASN A 25 12.20 -5.30 34.61
CA ASN A 25 11.00 -5.56 33.82
C ASN A 25 9.90 -4.49 34.02
N ILE A 26 10.29 -3.25 34.31
CA ILE A 26 9.41 -2.08 34.40
C ILE A 26 9.82 -1.09 33.32
N TRP A 27 8.85 -0.67 32.51
CA TRP A 27 9.06 0.36 31.51
C TRP A 27 8.94 1.74 32.14
N LYS A 28 9.94 2.59 31.89
CA LYS A 28 9.93 3.99 32.31
C LYS A 28 9.95 4.90 31.09
N LYS A 29 9.01 5.83 31.00
CA LYS A 29 9.04 6.90 30.01
C LYS A 29 10.05 7.95 30.48
N VAL A 30 11.20 8.02 29.82
CA VAL A 30 12.33 8.87 30.20
C VAL A 30 12.36 10.20 29.45
N ALA A 31 11.71 10.27 28.28
CA ALA A 31 11.55 11.53 27.53
C ALA A 31 10.23 11.58 26.76
N PRO A 32 9.76 12.79 26.38
CA PRO A 32 8.67 12.96 25.42
C PRO A 32 9.02 12.39 24.04
N PRO A 33 8.03 12.28 23.12
CA PRO A 33 8.30 11.98 21.72
C PRO A 33 9.30 12.96 21.12
N ILE A 34 10.16 12.48 20.21
CA ILE A 34 11.07 13.34 19.46
C ILE A 34 10.27 14.38 18.68
N ALA A 35 10.65 15.65 18.80
CA ALA A 35 9.96 16.75 18.12
C ALA A 35 10.07 16.64 16.58
N GLY A 36 9.02 17.10 15.88
CA GLY A 36 8.96 17.14 14.41
C GLY A 36 8.53 15.83 13.76
N GLN A 37 7.50 15.16 14.32
CA GLN A 37 6.83 13.93 13.86
C GLN A 37 7.64 13.08 12.85
N ARG A 38 8.17 11.96 13.36
CA ARG A 38 8.97 11.02 12.57
C ARG A 38 8.41 9.62 12.67
N TRP A 39 8.38 8.92 11.54
CA TRP A 39 8.06 7.50 11.42
C TRP A 39 9.29 6.76 10.89
N ASP A 40 9.29 5.43 10.97
CA ASP A 40 10.39 4.59 10.46
C ASP A 40 11.77 5.04 10.95
N VAL A 41 11.89 5.25 12.27
CA VAL A 41 13.07 5.89 12.86
C VAL A 41 14.19 4.88 13.07
N PRO A 42 15.36 5.03 12.41
CA PRO A 42 16.47 4.13 12.63
C PRO A 42 17.11 4.48 13.97
N LEU A 43 17.13 3.51 14.87
CA LEU A 43 17.71 3.61 16.20
C LEU A 43 18.85 2.59 16.31
N GLY A 44 20.01 3.01 16.82
CA GLY A 44 21.13 2.11 17.05
C GLY A 44 22.21 2.73 17.93
N VAL A 45 23.08 1.90 18.49
CA VAL A 45 24.20 2.33 19.35
C VAL A 45 25.49 2.27 18.54
N ALA A 46 26.29 3.35 18.56
CA ALA A 46 27.54 3.45 17.82
C ALA A 46 28.70 2.66 18.47
N GLY A 47 28.50 1.37 18.68
CA GLY A 47 29.44 0.46 19.36
C GLY A 47 29.27 0.41 20.89
N PRO A 48 30.06 -0.41 21.60
CA PRO A 48 29.79 -0.74 23.01
C PRO A 48 29.80 0.44 23.99
N SER A 49 30.60 1.47 23.71
CA SER A 49 30.70 2.70 24.51
C SER A 49 30.23 3.93 23.73
N GLY A 50 29.59 3.73 22.58
CA GLY A 50 29.12 4.81 21.74
C GLY A 50 27.77 5.36 22.17
N PRO A 51 27.38 6.54 21.68
CA PRO A 51 26.06 7.09 21.92
C PRO A 51 24.97 6.23 21.27
N LEU A 52 23.78 6.26 21.89
CA LEU A 52 22.53 5.85 21.25
C LEU A 52 22.11 6.94 20.27
N LEU A 53 21.88 6.57 19.01
CA LEU A 53 21.64 7.50 17.91
C LEU A 53 20.30 7.25 17.23
N VAL A 54 19.61 8.34 16.93
CA VAL A 54 18.56 8.43 15.90
C VAL A 54 19.23 8.85 14.61
N LEU A 55 19.04 8.09 13.54
CA LEU A 55 19.76 8.28 12.27
C LEU A 55 18.79 8.64 11.12
N GLY A 56 17.92 9.61 11.36
CA GLY A 56 16.90 10.07 10.40
C GLY A 56 15.47 9.82 10.87
N GLY A 57 14.66 9.27 9.96
CA GLY A 57 13.24 8.98 10.16
C GLY A 57 12.37 9.74 9.16
N ARG A 58 11.44 9.01 8.53
CA ARG A 58 10.51 9.53 7.54
C ARG A 58 9.69 10.68 8.15
N THR A 59 9.60 11.78 7.43
CA THR A 59 8.77 12.93 7.81
C THR A 59 7.97 13.38 6.60
N SER A 60 6.79 13.98 6.81
CA SER A 60 6.02 14.54 5.69
C SER A 60 6.65 15.86 5.25
N TRP A 61 6.42 16.26 4.00
CA TRP A 61 6.89 17.58 3.52
C TRP A 61 6.33 18.75 4.33
N ALA A 62 5.10 18.61 4.84
CA ALA A 62 4.48 19.63 5.70
C ALA A 62 5.14 19.70 7.08
N GLU A 63 5.45 18.55 7.70
CA GLU A 63 6.16 18.50 8.98
C GLU A 63 7.61 18.96 8.86
N TYR A 64 8.27 18.63 7.76
CA TYR A 64 9.65 19.06 7.47
C TYR A 64 9.85 20.58 7.55
N LYS A 65 8.88 21.34 7.06
CA LYS A 65 8.93 22.82 6.99
C LYS A 65 8.74 23.49 8.35
N LYS A 66 8.32 22.74 9.38
CA LYS A 66 8.15 23.28 10.74
C LYS A 66 9.50 23.25 11.48
N PRO A 67 9.71 24.16 12.46
CA PRO A 67 10.88 24.10 13.33
C PRO A 67 11.00 22.71 13.99
N ARG A 68 12.11 22.01 13.76
CA ARG A 68 12.35 20.65 14.25
C ARG A 68 13.83 20.38 14.50
N PRO A 69 14.19 19.45 15.40
CA PRO A 69 15.56 19.00 15.58
C PRO A 69 16.17 18.45 14.29
N TYR A 70 17.49 18.35 14.26
CA TYR A 70 18.24 17.78 13.15
C TYR A 70 17.88 16.30 12.90
N ASP A 71 18.18 15.81 11.70
CA ASP A 71 17.81 14.45 11.31
C ASP A 71 18.58 13.40 12.14
N VAL A 72 19.82 13.71 12.56
CA VAL A 72 20.61 12.85 13.44
C VAL A 72 20.65 13.39 14.86
N LEU A 73 20.26 12.56 15.84
CA LEU A 73 20.23 12.92 17.25
C LEU A 73 21.01 11.89 18.09
N ALA A 74 21.65 12.34 19.16
CA ALA A 74 22.23 11.49 20.19
C ALA A 74 21.43 11.57 21.49
N TRP A 75 21.31 10.44 22.18
CA TRP A 75 20.71 10.40 23.51
C TRP A 75 21.71 10.88 24.57
N ASP A 76 21.32 11.89 25.32
CA ASP A 76 21.98 12.27 26.57
C ASP A 76 21.23 11.64 27.75
N ALA A 77 21.89 10.69 28.41
CA ALA A 77 21.33 9.99 29.55
C ALA A 77 21.29 10.84 30.83
N ALA A 78 22.15 11.86 30.97
CA ALA A 78 22.19 12.69 32.16
C ALA A 78 20.94 13.58 32.25
N ASP A 79 20.57 14.17 31.12
CA ASP A 79 19.40 15.06 31.03
C ASP A 79 18.16 14.39 30.47
N SER A 80 18.25 13.10 30.12
CA SER A 80 17.17 12.34 29.46
C SER A 80 16.61 13.08 28.24
N ALA A 81 17.50 13.50 27.34
CA ALA A 81 17.18 14.37 26.21
C ALA A 81 17.86 13.92 24.91
N TRP A 82 17.31 14.37 23.77
CA TRP A 82 17.89 14.17 22.45
C TRP A 82 18.63 15.42 21.98
N GLU A 83 19.87 15.26 21.54
CA GLU A 83 20.75 16.34 21.10
C GLU A 83 21.09 16.25 19.62
N ASN A 84 21.06 17.38 18.92
CA ASN A 84 21.44 17.54 17.53
C ASN A 84 22.90 17.12 17.29
N GLN A 85 23.11 16.20 16.36
CA GLN A 85 24.44 15.77 15.92
C GLN A 85 24.75 16.33 14.54
N PHE A 86 25.15 17.61 14.49
CA PHE A 86 25.61 18.24 13.25
C PHE A 86 26.96 17.66 12.79
N PRO A 87 27.24 17.63 11.48
CA PRO A 87 28.59 17.35 10.98
C PRO A 87 29.63 18.24 11.66
N LEU A 88 30.83 17.70 11.91
CA LEU A 88 31.89 18.46 12.57
C LEU A 88 32.18 19.78 11.81
N GLY A 89 32.24 20.89 12.55
CA GLY A 89 32.46 22.23 11.99
C GLY A 89 31.23 22.91 11.37
N LYS A 90 30.05 22.26 11.37
CA LYS A 90 28.78 22.89 11.00
C LYS A 90 28.06 23.38 12.24
N ASP A 91 27.61 24.63 12.20
CA ASP A 91 26.70 25.21 13.20
C ASP A 91 25.35 25.46 12.54
N TRP A 92 24.41 24.55 12.79
CA TRP A 92 23.04 24.64 12.30
C TRP A 92 22.04 24.87 13.43
N GLY A 93 22.49 25.46 14.54
CA GLY A 93 21.63 25.83 15.67
C GLY A 93 22.07 25.22 16.99
N PRO A 94 21.20 25.28 18.02
CA PRO A 94 21.55 24.83 19.35
C PRO A 94 21.72 23.29 19.42
N PRO A 95 22.44 22.79 20.46
CA PRO A 95 22.50 21.36 20.73
C PRO A 95 21.13 20.71 20.93
N ARG A 96 20.13 21.46 21.42
CA ARG A 96 18.76 20.97 21.64
C ARG A 96 17.76 21.93 21.01
N GLY A 97 16.73 21.36 20.38
CA GLY A 97 15.67 22.13 19.74
C GLY A 97 15.86 22.28 18.22
N PRO A 98 15.18 23.25 17.59
CA PRO A 98 15.13 23.38 16.14
C PRO A 98 16.50 23.59 15.49
N ALA A 99 16.76 22.85 14.42
CA ALA A 99 17.93 23.02 13.56
C ALA A 99 17.59 23.83 12.31
N GLN A 100 18.58 24.53 11.75
CA GLN A 100 18.52 25.33 10.53
C GLN A 100 19.39 24.71 9.42
N ALA A 101 19.42 23.37 9.33
CA ALA A 101 20.16 22.68 8.29
C ALA A 101 19.61 23.03 6.89
N PRO A 102 20.45 23.08 5.84
CA PRO A 102 20.03 23.49 4.49
C PRO A 102 18.88 22.66 3.93
N ALA A 103 17.99 23.30 3.18
CA ALA A 103 16.76 22.67 2.72
C ALA A 103 16.97 21.61 1.62
N TRP A 104 15.95 20.80 1.36
CA TRP A 104 15.85 20.00 0.13
C TRP A 104 15.19 20.79 -0.99
N LYS A 105 15.51 20.45 -2.24
CA LYS A 105 14.89 21.08 -3.41
C LYS A 105 13.39 20.78 -3.50
N ASP A 106 13.02 19.53 -3.20
CA ASP A 106 11.66 19.01 -3.26
C ASP A 106 11.52 17.79 -2.32
N GLU A 107 10.35 17.17 -2.36
CA GLU A 107 9.96 16.01 -1.55
C GLU A 107 10.37 14.65 -2.15
N HIS A 108 11.27 14.63 -3.15
CA HIS A 108 11.81 13.38 -3.69
C HIS A 108 13.10 12.97 -2.97
N PHE A 109 13.46 11.69 -3.10
CA PHE A 109 14.70 11.20 -2.51
C PHE A 109 15.91 11.83 -3.20
N HIS A 110 16.66 12.63 -2.44
CA HIS A 110 17.94 13.20 -2.81
C HIS A 110 18.99 12.76 -1.79
N PHE A 111 20.26 12.73 -2.22
CA PHE A 111 21.38 12.45 -1.34
C PHE A 111 22.30 13.67 -1.10
N ARG A 112 21.88 14.83 -1.61
CA ARG A 112 22.53 16.12 -1.42
C ARG A 112 21.48 17.21 -1.26
N ASP A 113 21.68 18.07 -0.27
CA ASP A 113 20.80 19.22 -0.06
C ASP A 113 21.12 20.38 -1.02
N VAL A 114 20.39 21.50 -0.92
CA VAL A 114 20.56 22.66 -1.83
C VAL A 114 21.93 23.33 -1.74
N GLU A 115 22.70 23.07 -0.68
CA GLU A 115 24.07 23.54 -0.51
C GLU A 115 25.11 22.46 -0.84
N GLY A 116 24.68 21.29 -1.31
CA GLY A 116 25.54 20.19 -1.73
C GLY A 116 26.04 19.30 -0.59
N ASN A 117 25.58 19.49 0.65
CA ASN A 117 25.98 18.63 1.77
C ASN A 117 25.41 17.23 1.57
N THR A 118 26.26 16.21 1.74
CA THR A 118 25.86 14.80 1.63
C THR A 118 25.01 14.40 2.84
N ARG A 119 23.73 14.15 2.62
CA ARG A 119 22.81 13.57 3.62
C ARG A 119 21.59 12.97 2.89
N PRO A 120 20.85 12.01 3.48
CA PRO A 120 19.65 11.47 2.86
C PRO A 120 18.46 12.42 3.06
N ASN A 121 17.65 12.64 2.02
CA ASN A 121 16.37 13.29 2.16
C ASN A 121 15.35 12.33 2.80
N TRP A 122 14.91 12.64 4.02
CA TRP A 122 13.93 11.86 4.77
C TRP A 122 12.48 12.34 4.59
N THR A 123 12.28 13.44 3.85
CA THR A 123 10.98 14.11 3.70
C THR A 123 10.16 13.52 2.56
N VAL A 124 10.44 12.28 2.18
CA VAL A 124 10.00 11.74 0.91
C VAL A 124 8.50 11.51 0.96
N TYR A 125 7.77 12.21 0.09
CA TYR A 125 6.38 11.87 -0.21
C TYR A 125 6.40 10.70 -1.20
N GLY A 126 5.78 9.56 -0.87
CA GLY A 126 5.83 8.37 -1.72
C GLY A 126 6.39 7.13 -1.04
N THR A 127 6.87 6.19 -1.88
CA THR A 127 7.49 4.92 -1.49
C THR A 127 8.87 5.09 -0.88
N PHE A 128 8.89 5.65 0.32
CA PHE A 128 10.04 5.59 1.21
C PHE A 128 9.65 4.81 2.45
N SER A 129 10.09 3.56 2.49
CA SER A 129 10.12 2.77 3.72
C SER A 129 11.58 2.40 3.93
N LEU A 130 12.19 2.90 5.00
CA LEU A 130 13.50 2.41 5.40
C LEU A 130 13.37 1.01 6.02
N GLY A 131 12.20 0.69 6.60
CA GLY A 131 12.01 -0.54 7.36
C GLY A 131 13.16 -0.73 8.35
N GLN A 132 13.70 -1.94 8.40
CA GLN A 132 14.90 -2.26 9.17
C GLN A 132 16.08 -2.56 8.24
N LYS A 133 16.20 -1.81 7.13
CA LYS A 133 17.28 -1.92 6.13
C LYS A 133 18.54 -1.17 6.55
N TYR A 134 18.91 -1.28 7.81
CA TYR A 134 20.12 -0.69 8.35
C TYR A 134 20.69 -1.60 9.45
N ASP A 135 22.00 -1.58 9.62
CA ASP A 135 22.65 -2.17 10.79
C ASP A 135 24.03 -1.52 11.03
N PHE A 136 24.59 -1.72 12.23
CA PHE A 136 25.92 -1.23 12.59
C PHE A 136 26.98 -2.28 12.27
N ASP A 137 28.03 -1.86 11.56
CA ASP A 137 29.23 -2.65 11.36
C ASP A 137 30.29 -2.26 12.42
N PRO A 138 30.60 -3.14 13.39
CA PRO A 138 31.61 -2.90 14.40
C PRO A 138 33.05 -2.90 13.86
N ASP A 139 33.33 -3.51 12.71
CA ASP A 139 34.66 -3.51 12.09
C ASP A 139 34.98 -2.13 11.50
N THR A 140 34.04 -1.53 10.76
CA THR A 140 34.21 -0.18 10.19
C THR A 140 33.74 0.94 11.12
N LYS A 141 33.01 0.61 12.19
CA LYS A 141 32.38 1.53 13.15
C LYS A 141 31.35 2.48 12.51
N LYS A 142 30.67 2.01 11.45
CA LYS A 142 29.69 2.80 10.69
C LYS A 142 28.35 2.11 10.63
N PHE A 143 27.29 2.90 10.50
CA PHE A 143 25.98 2.37 10.13
C PHE A 143 25.91 2.26 8.61
N TYR A 144 25.36 1.17 8.11
CA TYR A 144 25.07 0.96 6.69
C TYR A 144 23.57 0.92 6.49
N PHE A 145 23.13 1.42 5.34
CA PHE A 145 21.74 1.53 4.96
C PHE A 145 21.56 1.06 3.52
N HIS A 146 20.40 0.46 3.23
CA HIS A 146 19.93 0.25 1.87
C HIS A 146 18.49 0.76 1.73
N ALA A 147 18.28 1.84 0.97
CA ALA A 147 16.93 2.38 0.74
C ALA A 147 16.86 3.12 -0.59
N HIS A 148 15.69 3.05 -1.24
CA HIS A 148 15.41 3.77 -2.49
C HIS A 148 16.46 3.52 -3.60
N GLY A 149 16.96 2.28 -3.69
CA GLY A 149 18.01 1.88 -4.65
C GLY A 149 19.41 2.39 -4.32
N LYS A 150 19.62 2.99 -3.15
CA LYS A 150 20.89 3.53 -2.69
C LYS A 150 21.44 2.73 -1.52
N THR A 151 22.77 2.58 -1.49
CA THR A 151 23.51 2.02 -0.35
C THR A 151 24.43 3.09 0.17
N PHE A 152 24.31 3.40 1.45
CA PHE A 152 25.00 4.54 2.04
C PHE A 152 25.37 4.28 3.51
N THR A 153 26.28 5.07 4.03
CA THR A 153 26.79 4.93 5.40
C THR A 153 26.67 6.22 6.19
N TYR A 154 26.55 6.08 7.50
CA TYR A 154 26.77 7.14 8.47
C TYR A 154 27.97 6.81 9.35
N ASP A 155 28.92 7.76 9.45
CA ASP A 155 30.06 7.71 10.34
C ASP A 155 29.76 8.48 11.63
N PRO A 156 29.61 7.81 12.79
CA PRO A 156 29.31 8.48 14.05
C PRO A 156 30.43 9.38 14.58
N ALA A 157 31.69 9.09 14.25
CA ALA A 157 32.83 9.88 14.73
C ALA A 157 32.91 11.22 14.00
N GLU A 158 32.77 11.18 12.68
CA GLU A 158 32.81 12.37 11.82
C GLU A 158 31.44 13.07 11.68
N ARG A 159 30.36 12.39 12.07
CA ARG A 159 28.96 12.83 11.93
C ARG A 159 28.58 13.14 10.49
N THR A 160 29.05 12.30 9.56
CA THR A 160 28.87 12.48 8.12
C THR A 160 28.22 11.29 7.44
N TRP A 161 27.49 11.57 6.35
CA TRP A 161 26.94 10.57 5.46
C TRP A 161 27.82 10.41 4.22
N ALA A 162 27.86 9.19 3.67
CA ALA A 162 28.51 8.90 2.40
C ALA A 162 27.63 7.97 1.53
N ASP A 163 27.45 8.32 0.25
CA ASP A 163 26.87 7.41 -0.74
C ASP A 163 27.96 6.45 -1.21
N LEU A 164 27.73 5.14 -1.07
CA LEU A 164 28.70 4.15 -1.50
C LEU A 164 28.56 3.79 -2.98
N ASN A 165 27.39 4.07 -3.57
CA ASN A 165 27.08 3.84 -4.98
C ASN A 165 27.64 2.51 -5.54
N PRO A 166 27.29 1.36 -4.93
CA PRO A 166 27.76 0.06 -5.42
C PRO A 166 27.25 -0.18 -6.85
N PRO A 167 28.03 -0.87 -7.71
CA PRO A 167 27.68 -1.09 -9.11
C PRO A 167 26.45 -2.01 -9.27
N THR A 168 26.19 -2.86 -8.28
CA THR A 168 25.06 -3.79 -8.22
C THR A 168 24.24 -3.54 -6.97
N ASN A 169 22.93 -3.70 -7.03
CA ASN A 169 22.04 -3.74 -5.87
C ASN A 169 20.70 -4.39 -6.21
N PRO A 170 19.89 -4.84 -5.23
CA PRO A 170 18.63 -5.54 -5.51
C PRO A 170 17.70 -4.77 -6.46
N THR A 171 17.64 -3.45 -6.33
CA THR A 171 16.76 -2.60 -7.15
C THR A 171 17.23 -2.49 -8.60
N SER A 172 18.53 -2.31 -8.85
CA SER A 172 19.06 -2.23 -10.23
C SER A 172 19.02 -3.57 -10.96
N GLU A 173 19.19 -4.67 -10.23
CA GLU A 173 19.22 -6.03 -10.80
C GLU A 173 17.82 -6.59 -11.05
N LEU A 174 16.85 -6.29 -10.18
CA LEU A 174 15.50 -6.87 -10.25
C LEU A 174 14.44 -5.87 -10.75
N GLY A 175 14.76 -4.57 -10.80
CA GLY A 175 13.79 -3.51 -11.05
C GLY A 175 12.85 -3.25 -9.87
N GLY A 176 11.91 -2.31 -10.03
CA GLY A 176 10.95 -1.94 -8.99
C GLY A 176 11.53 -1.02 -7.91
N ILE A 177 10.95 -1.02 -6.71
CA ILE A 177 11.46 -0.30 -5.52
C ILE A 177 11.35 -1.25 -4.33
N LEU A 178 12.47 -1.63 -3.71
CA LEU A 178 12.45 -2.59 -2.60
C LEU A 178 11.94 -1.94 -1.30
N LEU A 179 10.79 -2.40 -0.83
CA LEU A 179 10.14 -1.94 0.40
C LEU A 179 10.14 -3.02 1.48
N TRP A 180 10.07 -2.61 2.75
CA TRP A 180 9.77 -3.48 3.89
C TRP A 180 10.71 -4.67 4.16
N SER A 181 11.88 -4.72 3.52
CA SER A 181 12.91 -5.72 3.82
C SER A 181 13.67 -5.38 5.12
N SER A 182 14.47 -6.31 5.60
CA SER A 182 15.36 -6.11 6.74
C SER A 182 16.79 -6.49 6.38
N MET A 183 17.75 -5.82 7.02
CA MET A 183 19.17 -6.02 6.84
C MET A 183 19.85 -6.26 8.19
N CYS A 184 20.80 -7.17 8.26
CA CYS A 184 21.56 -7.46 9.48
C CYS A 184 23.04 -7.72 9.17
N TYR A 185 23.94 -7.28 10.04
CA TYR A 185 25.37 -7.52 9.92
C TYR A 185 25.74 -8.94 10.40
N ASP A 186 26.32 -9.71 9.48
CA ASP A 186 26.99 -10.99 9.75
C ASP A 186 28.45 -10.70 10.10
N SER A 187 28.77 -10.73 11.39
CA SER A 187 30.13 -10.48 11.87
C SER A 187 31.10 -11.64 11.64
N HIS A 188 30.61 -12.83 11.30
CA HIS A 188 31.46 -13.96 10.97
C HIS A 188 32.09 -13.79 9.58
N ARG A 189 31.29 -13.39 8.58
CA ARG A 189 31.77 -13.17 7.20
C ARG A 189 32.00 -11.70 6.83
N LYS A 190 31.74 -10.78 7.77
CA LYS A 190 31.94 -9.33 7.63
C LYS A 190 31.16 -8.72 6.45
N ARG A 191 29.87 -9.00 6.43
CA ARG A 191 28.96 -8.58 5.36
C ARG A 191 27.55 -8.36 5.91
N PHE A 192 26.68 -7.73 5.15
CA PHE A 192 25.28 -7.59 5.51
C PHE A 192 24.45 -8.62 4.77
N VAL A 193 23.47 -9.22 5.45
CA VAL A 193 22.44 -10.06 4.87
C VAL A 193 21.15 -9.25 4.80
N LEU A 194 20.50 -9.25 3.64
CA LEU A 194 19.19 -8.64 3.41
C LEU A 194 18.20 -9.74 3.02
N PHE A 195 17.01 -9.71 3.62
CA PHE A 195 15.94 -10.64 3.30
C PHE A 195 14.56 -9.99 3.40
N GLY A 196 13.61 -10.57 2.67
CA GLY A 196 12.20 -10.19 2.67
C GLY A 196 11.97 -8.86 1.96
N GLY A 197 10.85 -8.24 2.31
CA GLY A 197 10.35 -7.07 1.59
C GLY A 197 9.68 -7.45 0.27
N GLY A 198 8.97 -6.50 -0.31
CA GLY A 198 8.20 -6.71 -1.53
C GLY A 198 8.33 -5.55 -2.51
N ASN A 199 7.37 -5.47 -3.42
CA ASN A 199 7.31 -4.41 -4.44
C ASN A 199 8.42 -4.51 -5.51
N ILE A 200 8.84 -5.74 -5.81
CA ILE A 200 9.83 -6.09 -6.84
C ILE A 200 9.17 -7.06 -7.84
N PRO A 201 9.40 -6.91 -9.16
CA PRO A 201 8.73 -7.73 -10.18
C PRO A 201 9.39 -9.11 -10.35
N THR A 202 9.51 -9.90 -9.28
CA THR A 202 9.95 -11.30 -9.33
C THR A 202 8.75 -12.25 -9.25
N GLU A 203 8.94 -13.51 -9.65
CA GLU A 203 7.90 -14.55 -9.50
C GLU A 203 7.50 -14.78 -8.03
N ARG A 204 8.43 -14.56 -7.09
CA ARG A 204 8.18 -14.66 -5.65
C ARG A 204 7.52 -13.41 -5.06
N GLY A 205 7.54 -12.28 -5.77
CA GLY A 205 7.15 -10.96 -5.28
C GLY A 205 8.12 -10.34 -4.25
N ASP A 206 9.21 -11.03 -3.91
CA ASP A 206 10.28 -10.59 -2.99
C ASP A 206 11.66 -10.67 -3.70
N PRO A 207 12.73 -10.05 -3.14
CA PRO A 207 14.06 -10.11 -3.76
C PRO A 207 14.82 -11.43 -3.44
N GLY A 208 14.28 -12.30 -2.59
CA GLY A 208 15.03 -13.41 -1.99
C GLY A 208 16.10 -12.95 -1.00
N THR A 209 17.14 -13.76 -0.80
CA THR A 209 18.26 -13.43 0.10
C THR A 209 19.39 -12.76 -0.67
N TRP A 210 19.81 -11.58 -0.21
CA TRP A 210 20.93 -10.81 -0.77
C TRP A 210 22.01 -10.61 0.29
N VAL A 211 23.25 -10.46 -0.17
CA VAL A 211 24.36 -10.06 0.70
C VAL A 211 25.12 -8.87 0.12
N TYR A 212 25.59 -8.00 1.00
CA TYR A 212 26.41 -6.84 0.67
C TYR A 212 27.76 -6.95 1.36
N SER A 213 28.84 -6.88 0.58
CA SER A 213 30.20 -6.82 1.10
C SER A 213 30.67 -5.37 1.19
N PRO A 214 30.90 -4.82 2.40
CA PRO A 214 31.49 -3.48 2.54
C PRO A 214 32.90 -3.40 1.94
N LYS A 215 33.67 -4.49 2.03
CA LYS A 215 35.03 -4.58 1.50
C LYS A 215 35.08 -4.44 -0.02
N GLU A 216 34.15 -5.12 -0.71
CA GLU A 216 34.10 -5.12 -2.17
C GLU A 216 33.14 -4.06 -2.74
N ASN A 217 32.39 -3.36 -1.86
CA ASN A 217 31.33 -2.42 -2.23
C ASN A 217 30.36 -2.99 -3.28
N SER A 218 29.86 -4.21 -3.04
CA SER A 218 29.03 -4.92 -4.02
C SER A 218 27.93 -5.73 -3.38
N TRP A 219 26.75 -5.75 -4.01
CA TRP A 219 25.65 -6.65 -3.67
C TRP A 219 25.70 -7.91 -4.53
N SER A 220 25.31 -9.04 -3.95
CA SER A 220 25.10 -10.30 -4.67
C SER A 220 23.90 -11.06 -4.11
N GLN A 221 23.14 -11.69 -4.99
CA GLN A 221 22.03 -12.56 -4.60
C GLN A 221 22.57 -13.94 -4.22
N LEU A 222 22.05 -14.52 -3.14
CA LEU A 222 22.33 -15.91 -2.80
C LEU A 222 21.29 -16.81 -3.47
N ASN A 223 21.77 -17.76 -4.29
CA ASN A 223 20.93 -18.79 -4.88
C ASN A 223 20.76 -19.94 -3.90
N LEU A 224 19.67 -19.90 -3.12
CA LEU A 224 19.40 -20.85 -2.05
C LEU A 224 18.26 -21.79 -2.42
N ASP A 225 18.47 -23.10 -2.29
CA ASP A 225 17.43 -24.12 -2.52
C ASP A 225 16.26 -23.99 -1.53
N ARG A 226 16.55 -23.48 -0.34
CA ARG A 226 15.59 -23.25 0.74
C ARG A 226 15.82 -21.87 1.34
N GLN A 227 14.76 -21.10 1.45
CA GLN A 227 14.71 -19.83 2.17
C GLN A 227 13.27 -19.56 2.64
N PRO A 228 13.05 -18.64 3.58
CA PRO A 228 11.72 -18.36 4.10
C PRO A 228 10.77 -17.88 2.97
N PRO A 229 9.45 -18.13 3.12
CA PRO A 229 8.45 -17.52 2.26
C PRO A 229 8.51 -15.98 2.24
N PRO A 230 8.04 -15.34 1.15
CA PRO A 230 7.90 -13.89 1.05
C PRO A 230 7.18 -13.30 2.26
N ARG A 231 7.73 -12.21 2.79
CA ARG A 231 7.22 -11.50 3.96
C ARG A 231 7.81 -10.10 4.03
N ALA A 232 7.05 -9.19 4.62
CA ALA A 232 7.44 -7.82 4.91
C ALA A 232 7.56 -7.58 6.42
N ASN A 233 8.24 -6.50 6.80
CA ASN A 233 8.32 -5.99 8.18
C ASN A 233 8.73 -7.07 9.21
N SER A 234 9.70 -7.91 8.85
CA SER A 234 10.25 -8.96 9.72
C SER A 234 11.72 -8.64 10.02
N ARG A 235 12.07 -8.41 11.28
CA ARG A 235 13.44 -8.05 11.68
C ARG A 235 14.36 -9.25 11.57
N LEU A 236 15.52 -9.04 10.94
CA LEU A 236 16.68 -9.91 11.07
C LEU A 236 17.51 -9.52 12.30
N ALA A 237 17.96 -10.50 13.09
CA ALA A 237 18.87 -10.25 14.21
C ALA A 237 19.95 -11.33 14.29
N TYR A 238 21.21 -10.93 14.45
CA TYR A 238 22.34 -11.84 14.51
C TYR A 238 22.59 -12.35 15.94
N ASP A 239 22.67 -13.66 16.08
CA ASP A 239 23.16 -14.36 17.26
C ASP A 239 24.66 -14.68 17.06
N PRO A 240 25.57 -13.97 17.75
CA PRO A 240 27.01 -14.19 17.63
C PRO A 240 27.50 -15.49 18.28
N VAL A 241 26.73 -16.10 19.19
CA VAL A 241 27.08 -17.35 19.85
C VAL A 241 26.78 -18.52 18.92
N ALA A 242 25.59 -18.54 18.34
CA ALA A 242 25.17 -19.57 17.40
C ALA A 242 25.72 -19.37 15.98
N LYS A 243 26.22 -18.16 15.66
CA LYS A 243 26.56 -17.72 14.29
C LYS A 243 25.37 -17.94 13.34
N LYS A 244 24.21 -17.47 13.78
CA LYS A 244 22.98 -17.54 12.98
C LYS A 244 22.27 -16.18 13.00
N ILE A 245 21.65 -15.83 11.88
CA ILE A 245 20.68 -14.73 11.84
C ILE A 245 19.29 -15.33 12.07
N VAL A 246 18.51 -14.77 12.98
CA VAL A 246 17.16 -15.21 13.29
C VAL A 246 16.14 -14.27 12.64
N LEU A 247 15.04 -14.86 12.20
CA LEU A 247 13.88 -14.22 11.61
C LEU A 247 12.62 -14.79 12.25
N PHE A 248 11.70 -13.94 12.70
CA PHE A 248 10.42 -14.35 13.27
C PHE A 248 9.26 -13.64 12.58
N GLY A 249 8.16 -14.36 12.39
CA GLY A 249 6.89 -13.80 11.95
C GLY A 249 6.97 -13.03 10.64
N GLY A 250 6.18 -11.96 10.54
CA GLY A 250 6.11 -11.12 9.35
C GLY A 250 4.72 -10.97 8.76
N ASP A 251 4.64 -10.05 7.80
CA ASP A 251 3.41 -9.72 7.08
C ASP A 251 3.48 -10.28 5.65
N GLN A 252 2.59 -11.22 5.32
CA GLN A 252 2.46 -11.75 3.96
C GLN A 252 1.44 -10.96 3.12
N LEU A 253 0.90 -9.86 3.66
CA LEU A 253 -0.09 -8.95 3.06
C LEU A 253 -1.54 -9.44 3.13
N GLN A 254 -1.77 -10.77 3.09
CA GLN A 254 -3.07 -11.41 3.36
C GLN A 254 -3.15 -12.04 4.76
N GLN A 255 -2.00 -12.32 5.38
CA GLN A 255 -1.91 -12.96 6.69
C GLN A 255 -0.63 -12.57 7.44
N LEU A 256 -0.71 -12.54 8.78
CA LEU A 256 0.46 -12.51 9.65
C LEU A 256 0.83 -13.94 10.04
N ILE A 257 2.12 -14.21 10.22
CA ILE A 257 2.66 -15.54 10.53
C ILE A 257 3.45 -15.54 11.85
N SER A 258 3.60 -16.71 12.47
CA SER A 258 4.38 -16.93 13.71
C SER A 258 5.53 -17.95 13.57
N ASP A 259 5.99 -18.19 12.34
CA ASP A 259 7.11 -19.09 12.08
C ASP A 259 8.45 -18.46 12.51
N THR A 260 9.46 -19.30 12.72
CA THR A 260 10.81 -18.88 13.06
C THR A 260 11.80 -19.54 12.10
N TRP A 261 12.73 -18.75 11.58
CA TRP A 261 13.78 -19.21 10.68
C TRP A 261 15.15 -18.77 11.20
N THR A 262 16.16 -19.58 10.94
CA THR A 262 17.55 -19.25 11.22
C THR A 262 18.38 -19.38 9.94
N PHE A 263 19.24 -18.41 9.67
CA PHE A 263 20.22 -18.44 8.59
C PHE A 263 21.59 -18.72 9.20
N ASP A 264 22.15 -19.87 8.91
CA ASP A 264 23.51 -20.23 9.30
C ASP A 264 24.51 -19.49 8.42
N VAL A 265 25.21 -18.52 9.01
CA VAL A 265 26.17 -17.67 8.29
C VAL A 265 27.50 -18.36 8.03
N VAL A 266 27.69 -19.61 8.46
CA VAL A 266 28.87 -20.43 8.16
C VAL A 266 28.61 -21.26 6.90
N THR A 267 27.38 -21.63 6.62
CA THR A 267 27.02 -22.49 5.48
C THR A 267 26.17 -21.80 4.42
N ASP A 268 25.70 -20.57 4.69
CA ASP A 268 24.72 -19.84 3.87
C ASP A 268 23.43 -20.62 3.65
N ARG A 269 22.86 -21.13 4.74
CA ARG A 269 21.65 -21.96 4.69
C ARG A 269 20.58 -21.47 5.63
N TRP A 270 19.37 -21.36 5.12
CA TRP A 270 18.16 -21.17 5.93
C TRP A 270 17.61 -22.49 6.44
N GLU A 271 17.23 -22.49 7.70
CA GLU A 271 16.56 -23.60 8.38
C GLU A 271 15.32 -23.06 9.08
N GLN A 272 14.20 -23.76 8.93
CA GLN A 272 12.98 -23.43 9.67
C GLN A 272 13.04 -24.11 11.04
N CYS A 273 13.02 -23.32 12.12
CA CYS A 273 12.80 -23.83 13.46
C CYS A 273 11.33 -24.27 13.61
N GLN A 274 11.09 -25.31 14.41
CA GLN A 274 9.74 -25.78 14.76
C GLN A 274 9.52 -25.75 16.27
N PRO A 275 9.49 -24.55 16.90
CA PRO A 275 9.15 -24.46 18.30
C PRO A 275 7.74 -25.01 18.55
N THR A 276 7.52 -25.64 19.70
CA THR A 276 6.19 -26.08 20.12
C THR A 276 5.29 -24.89 20.46
N VAL A 277 5.87 -23.84 21.02
CA VAL A 277 5.23 -22.59 21.42
C VAL A 277 5.97 -21.42 20.79
N SER A 278 5.23 -20.49 20.19
CA SER A 278 5.69 -19.25 19.59
C SER A 278 4.91 -18.06 20.14
N PRO A 279 5.45 -16.84 20.06
CA PRO A 279 4.66 -15.62 20.16
C PRO A 279 3.54 -15.59 19.11
N SER A 280 2.45 -14.87 19.39
CA SER A 280 1.34 -14.74 18.43
C SER A 280 1.82 -14.09 17.10
N PRO A 281 1.16 -14.40 15.96
CA PRO A 281 1.51 -13.80 14.68
C PRO A 281 1.56 -12.28 14.74
N ARG A 282 2.63 -11.68 14.20
CA ARG A 282 2.86 -10.23 14.21
C ARG A 282 3.94 -9.83 13.22
N ALA A 283 3.93 -8.55 12.84
CA ALA A 283 4.96 -7.91 12.02
C ALA A 283 5.34 -6.54 12.62
N GLY A 284 6.37 -5.90 12.10
CA GLY A 284 6.83 -4.58 12.59
C GLY A 284 7.37 -4.61 14.02
N HIS A 285 7.69 -5.79 14.55
CA HIS A 285 8.27 -5.95 15.89
C HIS A 285 9.76 -5.57 15.90
N ALA A 286 10.31 -5.36 17.08
CA ALA A 286 11.75 -5.37 17.28
C ALA A 286 12.21 -6.79 17.57
N LEU A 287 13.36 -7.18 17.00
CA LEU A 287 14.09 -8.40 17.33
C LEU A 287 15.55 -8.00 17.60
N LEU A 288 16.05 -8.26 18.80
CA LEU A 288 17.31 -7.68 19.29
C LEU A 288 18.15 -8.75 19.99
N TRP A 289 19.46 -8.72 19.78
CA TRP A 289 20.40 -9.52 20.58
C TRP A 289 20.59 -8.88 21.96
N LEU A 290 20.43 -9.69 23.01
CA LEU A 290 20.71 -9.32 24.39
C LEU A 290 22.12 -9.82 24.75
N PRO A 291 23.15 -8.94 24.78
CA PRO A 291 24.52 -9.37 24.99
C PRO A 291 24.78 -9.98 26.36
N THR A 292 24.10 -9.54 27.42
CA THR A 292 24.27 -10.10 28.76
C THR A 292 23.49 -11.41 28.90
N ALA A 293 22.24 -11.47 28.45
CA ALA A 293 21.43 -12.69 28.51
C ALA A 293 21.82 -13.77 27.50
N LYS A 294 22.57 -13.41 26.44
CA LYS A 294 22.95 -14.26 25.30
C LYS A 294 21.75 -14.91 24.60
N ARG A 295 20.69 -14.15 24.41
CA ARG A 295 19.45 -14.57 23.76
C ARG A 295 18.88 -13.46 22.89
N LEU A 296 17.93 -13.78 22.03
CA LEU A 296 17.18 -12.75 21.31
C LEU A 296 15.94 -12.33 22.07
N LEU A 297 15.61 -11.05 21.98
CA LEU A 297 14.40 -10.43 22.51
C LEU A 297 13.49 -10.01 21.36
N LEU A 298 12.23 -10.41 21.42
CA LEU A 298 11.14 -9.91 20.59
C LEU A 298 10.26 -8.94 21.40
N LEU A 299 9.96 -7.77 20.83
CA LEU A 299 9.08 -6.75 21.42
C LEU A 299 8.09 -6.17 20.41
N GLY A 300 6.86 -5.92 20.87
CA GLY A 300 5.85 -5.15 20.15
C GLY A 300 5.46 -5.74 18.79
N GLY A 301 5.23 -4.86 17.80
CA GLY A 301 4.73 -5.19 16.46
C GLY A 301 3.26 -4.82 16.28
N TYR A 302 2.63 -5.24 15.19
CA TYR A 302 1.22 -5.01 14.91
C TYR A 302 0.49 -6.31 14.54
N GLY A 303 -0.81 -6.35 14.84
CA GLY A 303 -1.80 -7.32 14.36
C GLY A 303 -2.69 -6.70 13.29
N TYR A 304 -3.65 -7.45 12.73
CA TYR A 304 -4.59 -6.90 11.75
C TYR A 304 -5.83 -6.28 12.38
N SER A 305 -6.56 -5.45 11.64
CA SER A 305 -7.96 -5.16 11.94
C SER A 305 -8.80 -5.57 10.74
N SER A 306 -10.12 -5.69 10.93
CA SER A 306 -11.07 -6.04 9.87
C SER A 306 -12.14 -4.96 9.68
N THR A 307 -11.78 -3.71 9.98
CA THR A 307 -12.65 -2.56 9.74
C THR A 307 -12.88 -2.34 8.25
N THR A 308 -14.07 -1.86 7.89
CA THR A 308 -14.45 -1.47 6.52
C THR A 308 -14.75 0.03 6.45
N GLU A 309 -14.44 0.78 7.51
CA GLU A 309 -14.65 2.22 7.58
C GLU A 309 -13.73 2.98 6.62
N TYR A 310 -14.21 4.13 6.15
CA TYR A 310 -13.46 5.01 5.25
C TYR A 310 -12.20 5.55 5.94
N VAL A 311 -11.05 5.43 5.27
CA VAL A 311 -9.74 5.86 5.83
C VAL A 311 -9.38 5.17 7.18
N ALA A 312 -9.86 3.96 7.47
CA ALA A 312 -9.59 3.32 8.75
C ALA A 312 -8.31 2.46 8.78
N THR A 313 -7.62 2.45 9.92
CA THR A 313 -6.38 1.68 10.09
C THR A 313 -6.65 0.17 10.05
N LEU A 314 -6.05 -0.53 9.07
CA LEU A 314 -6.18 -1.99 8.88
C LEU A 314 -5.29 -2.82 9.81
N TYR A 315 -4.77 -2.19 10.86
CA TYR A 315 -3.82 -2.78 11.79
C TYR A 315 -4.14 -2.33 13.22
N ARG A 316 -3.76 -3.16 14.20
CA ARG A 316 -3.97 -2.93 15.63
C ARG A 316 -2.69 -3.20 16.42
N SER A 317 -2.49 -2.47 17.50
CA SER A 317 -1.42 -2.78 18.46
C SER A 317 -1.75 -4.08 19.22
N PRO A 318 -0.90 -5.11 19.21
CA PRO A 318 -1.02 -6.26 20.10
C PRO A 318 -0.67 -5.83 21.53
N PRO A 319 -1.04 -6.65 22.53
CA PRO A 319 -0.54 -6.52 23.90
C PRO A 319 0.99 -6.37 23.94
N TRP A 320 1.50 -5.55 24.86
CA TRP A 320 2.93 -5.36 25.01
C TRP A 320 3.55 -6.56 25.73
N GLU A 321 4.43 -7.28 25.03
CA GLU A 321 5.02 -8.54 25.48
C GLU A 321 6.50 -8.57 25.15
N ALA A 322 7.29 -9.17 26.05
CA ALA A 322 8.70 -9.47 25.86
C ALA A 322 8.89 -10.98 25.79
N TRP A 323 9.38 -11.46 24.65
CA TRP A 323 9.66 -12.87 24.42
C TRP A 323 11.15 -13.09 24.18
N LEU A 324 11.72 -14.11 24.82
CA LEU A 324 13.07 -14.56 24.56
C LEU A 324 13.08 -15.72 23.58
N PHE A 325 14.07 -15.72 22.69
CA PHE A 325 14.39 -16.85 21.84
C PHE A 325 15.79 -17.36 22.13
N GLU A 326 15.87 -18.69 22.30
CA GLU A 326 17.12 -19.43 22.41
C GLU A 326 17.41 -20.13 21.07
N THR A 327 18.43 -19.67 20.37
CA THR A 327 18.75 -20.15 19.01
C THR A 327 19.18 -21.61 19.00
N GLY A 328 19.95 -22.05 20.01
CA GLY A 328 20.47 -23.41 20.06
C GLY A 328 19.40 -24.49 20.21
N THR A 329 18.31 -24.19 20.92
CA THR A 329 17.19 -25.11 21.16
C THR A 329 15.96 -24.80 20.31
N CYS A 330 15.96 -23.71 19.53
CA CYS A 330 14.79 -23.19 18.82
C CYS A 330 13.56 -23.05 19.77
N THR A 331 13.72 -22.43 20.93
CA THR A 331 12.62 -22.29 21.92
C THR A 331 12.31 -20.83 22.22
N TRP A 332 11.02 -20.51 22.29
CA TRP A 332 10.51 -19.23 22.78
C TRP A 332 10.05 -19.33 24.23
N GLN A 333 10.28 -18.27 24.99
CA GLN A 333 9.80 -18.13 26.37
C GLN A 333 9.33 -16.69 26.61
N LEU A 334 8.11 -16.51 27.11
CA LEU A 334 7.64 -15.21 27.54
C LEU A 334 8.43 -14.78 28.77
N ILE A 335 8.84 -13.51 28.86
CA ILE A 335 9.33 -12.92 30.11
C ILE A 335 8.17 -12.32 30.87
N ARG A 336 7.41 -11.45 30.18
CA ARG A 336 6.33 -10.69 30.78
C ARG A 336 5.41 -10.11 29.71
N ARG A 337 4.16 -9.95 30.12
CA ARG A 337 3.12 -9.19 29.41
C ARG A 337 2.68 -8.03 30.31
N TRP A 338 2.52 -6.84 29.74
CA TRP A 338 2.16 -5.63 30.47
C TRP A 338 0.79 -5.10 30.06
N ASP A 339 0.17 -4.32 30.95
CA ASP A 339 -0.95 -3.45 30.61
C ASP A 339 -0.46 -2.27 29.76
N VAL A 340 -1.32 -1.77 28.86
CA VAL A 340 -1.00 -0.66 27.95
C VAL A 340 -0.66 0.63 28.71
N LYS A 341 -1.22 0.84 29.91
CA LYS A 341 -0.94 2.05 30.71
C LYS A 341 0.47 2.07 31.32
N GLU A 342 1.09 0.91 31.47
CA GLU A 342 2.39 0.74 32.13
C GLU A 342 3.53 0.45 31.14
N SER A 343 3.27 0.55 29.83
CA SER A 343 4.20 0.12 28.80
C SER A 343 4.18 1.04 27.57
N PRO A 344 5.22 0.99 26.73
CA PRO A 344 5.17 1.61 25.42
C PRO A 344 4.02 1.03 24.61
N ARG A 345 3.44 1.86 23.75
CA ARG A 345 2.47 1.39 22.78
C ARG A 345 3.19 0.82 21.56
N SER A 346 2.78 -0.37 21.14
CA SER A 346 3.23 -0.93 19.86
C SER A 346 2.82 -0.04 18.68
N PRO A 347 3.64 0.02 17.61
CA PRO A 347 3.29 0.77 16.41
C PRO A 347 1.96 0.26 15.82
N ALA A 348 1.21 1.15 15.18
CA ALA A 348 -0.04 0.78 14.54
C ALA A 348 0.20 0.00 13.25
N ASN A 349 1.15 0.42 12.41
CA ASN A 349 1.34 -0.10 11.04
C ASN A 349 2.76 0.11 10.47
N PHE A 350 3.74 0.36 11.33
CA PHE A 350 5.16 0.53 10.99
C PHE A 350 6.01 -0.34 11.92
N PHE A 351 7.34 -0.31 11.77
CA PHE A 351 8.21 -1.07 12.67
C PHE A 351 8.46 -0.35 14.00
N LEU A 352 8.75 -1.14 15.02
CA LEU A 352 9.16 -0.68 16.34
C LEU A 352 10.65 -0.35 16.35
N SER A 353 10.98 0.91 16.59
CA SER A 353 12.37 1.36 16.78
C SER A 353 12.84 1.02 18.19
N ALA A 354 13.79 0.10 18.30
CA ALA A 354 14.34 -0.33 19.57
C ALA A 354 15.83 -0.66 19.46
N ALA A 355 16.57 -0.45 20.55
CA ALA A 355 17.99 -0.75 20.64
C ALA A 355 18.35 -1.21 22.05
N VAL A 356 19.39 -2.05 22.15
CA VAL A 356 19.94 -2.52 23.43
C VAL A 356 21.26 -1.80 23.66
N GLN A 357 21.43 -1.20 24.84
CA GLN A 357 22.70 -0.61 25.24
C GLN A 357 23.70 -1.72 25.57
N PRO A 358 24.78 -1.90 24.77
CA PRO A 358 25.75 -2.94 25.06
C PRO A 358 26.52 -2.64 26.36
N GLY A 359 26.97 -3.70 27.04
CA GLY A 359 27.72 -3.58 28.29
C GLY A 359 26.89 -3.20 29.51
N SER A 360 25.57 -3.00 29.35
CA SER A 360 24.65 -2.85 30.49
C SER A 360 24.54 -4.17 31.26
N PRO A 361 24.63 -4.17 32.62
CA PRO A 361 24.58 -5.39 33.42
C PRO A 361 23.25 -6.14 33.35
N HIS A 362 22.18 -5.49 32.87
CA HIS A 362 20.82 -6.05 32.77
C HIS A 362 20.17 -5.71 31.42
N ASP A 363 20.97 -5.64 30.35
CA ASP A 363 20.51 -5.36 28.97
C ASP A 363 19.46 -4.22 28.93
N LEU A 364 19.92 -2.98 29.12
CA LEU A 364 19.05 -1.81 29.05
C LEU A 364 18.52 -1.62 27.62
N ILE A 365 17.20 -1.76 27.45
CA ILE A 365 16.52 -1.58 26.17
C ILE A 365 15.95 -0.16 26.11
N THR A 366 16.14 0.51 24.98
CA THR A 366 15.45 1.77 24.65
C THR A 366 14.49 1.54 23.49
N VAL A 367 13.28 2.07 23.61
CA VAL A 367 12.21 2.02 22.60
C VAL A 367 11.74 3.44 22.29
N LEU A 368 11.56 3.75 21.00
CA LEU A 368 10.84 4.94 20.57
C LEU A 368 9.39 4.58 20.23
N ALA A 369 8.46 5.22 20.93
CA ALA A 369 7.02 5.10 20.73
C ALA A 369 6.37 6.49 20.94
N GLU A 370 5.23 6.57 21.65
CA GLU A 370 4.67 7.83 22.17
C GLU A 370 5.54 8.40 23.33
N GLY A 371 6.84 8.53 23.10
CA GLY A 371 7.87 8.83 24.09
C GLY A 371 9.15 8.04 23.85
N THR A 372 10.20 8.38 24.58
CA THR A 372 11.38 7.51 24.74
C THR A 372 11.18 6.70 26.00
N TRP A 373 11.23 5.38 25.86
CA TRP A 373 11.00 4.44 26.94
C TRP A 373 12.21 3.56 27.17
N GLN A 374 12.51 3.27 28.44
CA GLN A 374 13.60 2.41 28.82
C GLN A 374 13.16 1.31 29.78
N CYS A 375 13.76 0.14 29.65
CA CYS A 375 13.55 -0.99 30.54
C CYS A 375 14.86 -1.78 30.71
N ALA A 376 15.26 -2.02 31.95
CA ALA A 376 16.28 -3.02 32.26
C ALA A 376 15.59 -4.38 32.37
N LEU A 377 16.01 -5.34 31.54
CA LEU A 377 15.36 -6.63 31.42
C LEU A 377 16.02 -7.68 32.30
N GLU A 378 15.21 -8.41 33.04
CA GLU A 378 15.62 -9.67 33.64
C GLU A 378 15.22 -10.81 32.71
N ALA A 379 16.21 -11.48 32.12
CA ALA A 379 16.00 -12.58 31.18
C ALA A 379 15.57 -13.91 31.84
N LYS A 380 14.67 -13.81 32.83
CA LYS A 380 14.00 -14.93 33.49
C LYS A 380 12.63 -15.10 32.87
N GLY A 381 12.36 -16.29 32.32
CA GLY A 381 11.09 -16.57 31.70
C GLY A 381 9.95 -16.87 32.67
N ASP A 382 8.75 -16.68 32.15
CA ASP A 382 7.44 -16.98 32.72
C ASP A 382 6.84 -18.18 31.98
N ASP A 383 7.01 -19.38 32.56
CA ASP A 383 6.54 -20.62 31.94
C ASP A 383 5.01 -20.73 31.88
N GLU A 384 4.32 -20.12 32.85
CA GLU A 384 2.86 -20.11 32.89
C GLU A 384 2.30 -19.17 31.82
N GLY A 385 2.83 -17.95 31.73
CA GLY A 385 2.50 -17.01 30.67
C GLY A 385 2.88 -17.52 29.28
N THR A 386 4.01 -18.23 29.15
CA THR A 386 4.41 -18.91 27.90
C THR A 386 3.35 -19.91 27.46
N ARG A 387 2.84 -20.74 28.37
CA ARG A 387 1.76 -21.71 28.08
C ARG A 387 0.42 -21.04 27.79
N THR A 388 0.14 -19.93 28.46
CA THR A 388 -1.16 -19.24 28.38
C THR A 388 -1.30 -18.39 27.12
N TRP A 389 -0.24 -17.67 26.75
CA TRP A 389 -0.27 -16.66 25.68
C TRP A 389 0.48 -17.09 24.42
N GLY A 390 1.28 -18.14 24.52
CA GLY A 390 1.97 -18.72 23.37
C GLY A 390 1.00 -19.50 22.47
N VAL A 391 1.36 -19.57 21.19
CA VAL A 391 0.59 -20.24 20.15
C VAL A 391 1.45 -21.29 19.45
N PRO A 392 0.86 -22.27 18.73
CA PRO A 392 1.64 -23.16 17.86
C PRO A 392 2.45 -22.37 16.81
N SER A 393 3.65 -22.84 16.46
CA SER A 393 4.57 -22.15 15.52
C SER A 393 4.10 -21.99 14.08
N LYS A 394 2.95 -22.56 13.72
CA LYS A 394 2.32 -22.41 12.39
C LYS A 394 1.03 -21.60 12.44
N THR A 395 0.80 -20.89 13.54
CA THR A 395 -0.38 -20.04 13.69
C THR A 395 -0.29 -18.89 12.72
N VAL A 396 -1.44 -18.53 12.15
CA VAL A 396 -1.58 -17.38 11.26
C VAL A 396 -2.74 -16.52 11.74
N GLU A 397 -2.63 -15.22 11.52
CA GLU A 397 -3.73 -14.28 11.72
C GLU A 397 -4.16 -13.74 10.36
N ARG A 398 -5.46 -13.77 10.08
CA ARG A 398 -6.06 -13.22 8.86
C ARG A 398 -7.08 -12.15 9.21
N ARG A 399 -7.35 -11.27 8.24
CA ARG A 399 -8.53 -10.42 8.31
C ARG A 399 -9.78 -11.30 8.21
N THR A 400 -10.83 -10.90 8.92
CA THR A 400 -12.09 -11.62 9.04
C THR A 400 -13.22 -10.81 8.41
N GLY A 401 -14.45 -11.31 8.45
CA GLY A 401 -15.59 -10.62 7.83
C GLY A 401 -15.46 -10.56 6.32
N SER A 402 -15.74 -9.41 5.70
CA SER A 402 -15.77 -9.26 4.24
C SER A 402 -14.42 -9.44 3.52
N TYR A 403 -13.32 -9.53 4.26
CA TYR A 403 -11.99 -9.88 3.75
C TYR A 403 -11.79 -11.41 3.60
N ASP A 404 -12.60 -12.22 4.26
CA ASP A 404 -12.50 -13.69 4.23
C ASP A 404 -13.48 -14.26 3.19
N PRO A 405 -13.01 -14.97 2.15
CA PRO A 405 -13.86 -15.67 1.19
C PRO A 405 -14.94 -16.55 1.84
N ALA A 406 -14.61 -17.23 2.95
CA ALA A 406 -15.55 -18.14 3.62
C ALA A 406 -16.74 -17.39 4.25
N TRP A 407 -16.55 -16.12 4.64
CA TRP A 407 -17.59 -15.32 5.29
C TRP A 407 -18.82 -15.11 4.40
N TYR A 408 -18.67 -15.05 3.09
CA TYR A 408 -19.77 -14.87 2.13
C TYR A 408 -20.72 -16.07 2.06
N GLN A 409 -20.29 -17.23 2.56
CA GLN A 409 -21.10 -18.46 2.58
C GLN A 409 -21.65 -18.80 3.98
N GLN A 410 -21.16 -18.15 5.03
CA GLN A 410 -21.58 -18.37 6.41
C GLN A 410 -22.90 -17.65 6.71
N ASP A 411 -23.82 -18.28 7.41
CA ASP A 411 -25.08 -17.68 7.91
C ASP A 411 -25.90 -16.95 6.83
N VAL A 412 -25.81 -17.42 5.58
CA VAL A 412 -26.61 -16.87 4.47
C VAL A 412 -27.71 -17.88 4.12
N PRO A 413 -28.97 -17.44 3.93
CA PRO A 413 -30.04 -18.33 3.46
C PRO A 413 -29.67 -19.07 2.17
N PRO A 414 -30.35 -20.17 1.79
CA PRO A 414 -30.17 -20.78 0.47
C PRO A 414 -30.38 -19.77 -0.66
N ALA A 415 -29.66 -19.95 -1.78
CA ALA A 415 -29.90 -19.14 -2.97
C ALA A 415 -31.24 -19.53 -3.61
N GLU A 416 -31.95 -18.56 -4.17
CA GLU A 416 -33.24 -18.77 -4.84
C GLU A 416 -33.22 -18.23 -6.29
N PRO A 417 -32.54 -18.92 -7.22
CA PRO A 417 -32.36 -18.41 -8.58
C PRO A 417 -33.65 -18.15 -9.34
N ASP A 418 -34.67 -19.01 -9.16
CA ASP A 418 -35.96 -18.87 -9.84
C ASP A 418 -36.75 -17.64 -9.37
N ARG A 419 -36.64 -17.32 -8.08
CA ARG A 419 -37.20 -16.09 -7.51
C ARG A 419 -36.52 -14.87 -8.13
N VAL A 420 -35.19 -14.83 -8.11
CA VAL A 420 -34.41 -13.72 -8.68
C VAL A 420 -34.71 -13.55 -10.17
N ALA A 421 -34.74 -14.64 -10.94
CA ALA A 421 -35.09 -14.59 -12.36
C ALA A 421 -36.49 -14.02 -12.60
N THR A 422 -37.46 -14.32 -11.72
CA THR A 422 -38.82 -13.76 -11.80
C THR A 422 -38.83 -12.28 -11.47
N GLU A 423 -38.20 -11.87 -10.38
CA GLU A 423 -38.08 -10.47 -9.99
C GLU A 423 -37.42 -9.61 -11.08
N LEU A 424 -36.38 -10.13 -11.74
CA LEU A 424 -35.69 -9.43 -12.82
C LEU A 424 -36.55 -9.28 -14.09
N ARG A 425 -37.39 -10.28 -14.42
CA ARG A 425 -38.34 -10.17 -15.55
C ARG A 425 -39.43 -9.13 -15.27
N ASP A 426 -39.89 -9.08 -14.03
CA ASP A 426 -41.05 -8.29 -13.60
C ASP A 426 -40.66 -6.87 -13.15
N LEU A 427 -39.41 -6.45 -13.36
CA LEU A 427 -38.93 -5.11 -12.99
C LEU A 427 -39.82 -4.02 -13.61
N PRO A 428 -40.21 -2.99 -12.85
CA PRO A 428 -40.87 -1.82 -13.41
C PRO A 428 -39.98 -1.10 -14.43
N ALA A 429 -40.61 -0.54 -15.47
CA ALA A 429 -39.89 0.28 -16.44
C ALA A 429 -39.46 1.62 -15.82
N ASN A 430 -38.27 2.11 -16.18
CA ASN A 430 -37.75 3.43 -15.81
C ASN A 430 -37.71 3.68 -14.28
N HIS A 431 -37.48 2.61 -13.52
CA HIS A 431 -37.47 2.60 -12.07
C HIS A 431 -36.28 1.74 -11.59
N TRP A 432 -35.35 2.38 -10.86
CA TRP A 432 -34.25 1.71 -10.18
C TRP A 432 -34.73 0.86 -9.00
N VAL A 433 -34.33 -0.41 -8.99
CA VAL A 433 -34.63 -1.36 -7.92
C VAL A 433 -33.34 -1.77 -7.23
N LEU A 434 -33.24 -1.53 -5.93
CA LEU A 434 -32.17 -2.04 -5.09
C LEU A 434 -32.30 -3.56 -4.93
N ARG A 435 -31.22 -4.32 -5.15
CA ARG A 435 -31.22 -5.77 -4.98
C ARG A 435 -31.06 -6.18 -3.50
N PRO A 436 -31.79 -7.21 -3.04
CA PRO A 436 -31.69 -7.70 -1.67
C PRO A 436 -30.46 -8.60 -1.50
N THR A 437 -29.29 -7.99 -1.32
CA THR A 437 -28.00 -8.70 -1.18
C THR A 437 -27.73 -9.08 0.28
N PRO A 438 -27.75 -10.37 0.68
CA PRO A 438 -27.70 -10.78 2.08
C PRO A 438 -26.40 -10.38 2.82
N LYS A 439 -25.26 -10.54 2.15
CA LYS A 439 -23.94 -10.14 2.65
C LYS A 439 -23.23 -9.31 1.59
N ARG A 440 -22.75 -8.13 1.99
CA ARG A 440 -22.07 -7.18 1.11
C ARG A 440 -20.64 -6.95 1.61
N PRO A 441 -19.67 -6.69 0.72
CA PRO A 441 -18.31 -6.36 1.11
C PRO A 441 -18.24 -5.18 2.09
N GLY A 442 -19.13 -4.20 1.95
CA GLY A 442 -19.28 -3.05 2.86
C GLY A 442 -18.14 -2.04 2.85
N MET A 443 -16.98 -2.43 2.31
CA MET A 443 -15.86 -1.56 2.00
C MET A 443 -16.32 -0.42 1.08
N ASN A 444 -15.85 0.79 1.40
CA ASN A 444 -15.98 1.91 0.49
C ASN A 444 -15.14 1.62 -0.78
N MET A 445 -15.74 1.80 -1.95
CA MET A 445 -15.13 1.61 -3.27
C MET A 445 -15.27 2.89 -4.12
N ASP A 446 -15.10 4.06 -3.49
CA ASP A 446 -15.14 5.36 -4.16
C ASP A 446 -14.22 5.39 -5.39
N TRP A 447 -14.62 6.10 -6.44
CA TRP A 447 -13.92 6.15 -7.74
C TRP A 447 -13.80 4.82 -8.48
N GLY A 448 -14.39 3.75 -7.94
CA GLY A 448 -14.43 2.46 -8.61
C GLY A 448 -15.53 2.33 -9.67
N SER A 449 -15.21 1.69 -10.79
CA SER A 449 -16.14 1.16 -11.80
C SER A 449 -16.25 -0.38 -11.75
N ALA A 450 -17.12 -0.99 -12.54
CA ALA A 450 -17.21 -2.45 -12.60
C ALA A 450 -17.66 -2.91 -13.97
N VAL A 451 -17.45 -4.19 -14.25
CA VAL A 451 -17.70 -4.78 -15.56
C VAL A 451 -18.70 -5.92 -15.44
N PHE A 452 -19.43 -6.18 -16.52
CA PHE A 452 -20.33 -7.32 -16.61
C PHE A 452 -19.69 -8.44 -17.44
N ALA A 453 -19.68 -9.65 -16.91
CA ALA A 453 -19.26 -10.87 -17.58
C ALA A 453 -20.52 -11.65 -17.99
N PRO A 454 -21.03 -11.45 -19.22
CA PRO A 454 -22.34 -11.93 -19.63
C PRO A 454 -22.46 -13.45 -19.61
N GLU A 455 -21.41 -14.18 -19.99
CA GLU A 455 -21.45 -15.63 -20.01
C GLU A 455 -21.36 -16.29 -18.62
N LEU A 456 -20.99 -15.51 -17.61
CA LEU A 456 -20.97 -15.94 -16.21
C LEU A 456 -22.21 -15.47 -15.43
N ASP A 457 -22.97 -14.53 -15.99
CA ASP A 457 -24.01 -13.78 -15.26
C ASP A 457 -23.43 -13.15 -13.97
N GLN A 458 -22.28 -12.48 -14.12
CA GLN A 458 -21.55 -11.88 -13.00
C GLN A 458 -21.19 -10.42 -13.24
N ILE A 459 -21.28 -9.62 -12.20
CA ILE A 459 -20.65 -8.30 -12.12
C ILE A 459 -19.32 -8.48 -11.39
N ILE A 460 -18.22 -8.01 -12.00
CA ILE A 460 -16.89 -8.06 -11.42
C ILE A 460 -16.44 -6.63 -11.13
N ARG A 461 -16.16 -6.35 -9.86
CA ARG A 461 -15.66 -5.05 -9.41
C ARG A 461 -14.24 -5.16 -8.92
N PHE A 462 -13.34 -4.55 -9.67
CA PHE A 462 -11.95 -4.36 -9.28
C PHE A 462 -11.53 -2.96 -9.70
N SER A 463 -11.74 -2.01 -8.82
CA SER A 463 -11.49 -0.59 -9.05
C SER A 463 -11.66 0.13 -7.72
N GLY A 464 -11.11 1.32 -7.59
CA GLY A 464 -11.23 2.09 -6.36
C GLY A 464 -10.46 3.39 -6.45
N GLY A 465 -10.34 4.03 -5.29
CA GLY A 465 -9.79 5.36 -5.15
C GLY A 465 -9.05 5.56 -3.85
N HIS A 466 -8.37 6.71 -3.75
CA HIS A 466 -7.73 7.14 -2.51
C HIS A 466 -8.75 7.03 -1.37
N SER A 467 -8.38 6.31 -0.31
CA SER A 467 -9.10 6.06 0.93
C SER A 467 -10.22 5.03 0.90
N ALA A 468 -10.42 4.32 -0.21
CA ALA A 468 -11.51 3.37 -0.40
C ALA A 468 -11.06 1.90 -0.21
N TYR A 469 -10.43 1.31 -1.22
CA TYR A 469 -9.93 -0.08 -1.19
C TYR A 469 -8.71 -0.24 -2.09
N SER A 470 -7.62 -0.76 -1.52
CA SER A 470 -6.35 -0.97 -2.23
C SER A 470 -5.95 -2.44 -2.31
N GLY A 471 -6.87 -3.36 -1.99
CA GLY A 471 -6.61 -4.79 -1.97
C GLY A 471 -6.56 -5.42 -3.37
N THR A 472 -5.98 -6.61 -3.44
CA THR A 472 -5.75 -7.32 -4.72
C THR A 472 -6.93 -8.17 -5.22
N ALA A 473 -7.93 -8.43 -4.37
CA ALA A 473 -9.06 -9.29 -4.72
C ALA A 473 -10.23 -8.50 -5.35
N PRO A 474 -10.72 -8.89 -6.55
CA PRO A 474 -11.98 -8.41 -7.11
C PRO A 474 -13.18 -8.88 -6.30
N GLN A 475 -14.20 -8.02 -6.15
CA GLN A 475 -15.51 -8.40 -5.65
C GLN A 475 -16.34 -8.96 -6.81
N VAL A 476 -16.90 -10.17 -6.65
CA VAL A 476 -17.72 -10.82 -7.69
C VAL A 476 -19.15 -10.92 -7.20
N TYR A 477 -20.09 -10.38 -7.96
CA TYR A 477 -21.53 -10.47 -7.69
C TYR A 477 -22.20 -11.37 -8.71
N ASP A 478 -22.86 -12.42 -8.25
CA ASP A 478 -23.65 -13.33 -9.06
C ASP A 478 -25.08 -12.80 -9.19
N VAL A 479 -25.50 -12.45 -10.41
CA VAL A 479 -26.83 -11.84 -10.65
C VAL A 479 -27.96 -12.86 -10.61
N LYS A 480 -27.67 -14.16 -10.66
CA LYS A 480 -28.69 -15.22 -10.55
C LYS A 480 -29.12 -15.41 -9.10
N THR A 481 -28.25 -15.11 -8.15
CA THR A 481 -28.45 -15.42 -6.73
C THR A 481 -28.47 -14.20 -5.82
N ASP A 482 -28.22 -13.02 -6.38
CA ASP A 482 -28.04 -11.75 -5.66
C ASP A 482 -26.96 -11.81 -4.56
N ARG A 483 -25.82 -12.45 -4.85
CA ARG A 483 -24.77 -12.72 -3.84
C ARG A 483 -23.40 -12.25 -4.27
N TYR A 484 -22.67 -11.70 -3.31
CA TYR A 484 -21.24 -11.48 -3.43
C TYR A 484 -20.43 -12.73 -3.07
N SER A 485 -19.26 -12.82 -3.68
CA SER A 485 -18.17 -13.70 -3.29
C SER A 485 -16.83 -12.99 -3.46
N LEU A 486 -15.81 -13.53 -2.78
CA LEU A 486 -14.44 -13.09 -2.94
C LEU A 486 -13.60 -14.29 -3.44
N PRO A 487 -12.89 -14.17 -4.58
CA PRO A 487 -12.13 -15.29 -5.17
C PRO A 487 -10.99 -15.79 -4.27
N PHE A 488 -10.36 -14.88 -3.52
CA PHE A 488 -9.28 -15.18 -2.59
C PHE A 488 -9.19 -14.07 -1.53
N ALA A 489 -8.54 -14.35 -0.40
CA ALA A 489 -8.29 -13.35 0.63
C ALA A 489 -7.36 -12.25 0.08
N PRO A 490 -7.73 -10.96 0.19
CA PRO A 490 -6.99 -9.88 -0.45
C PRO A 490 -5.65 -9.66 0.24
N GLU A 491 -4.61 -9.46 -0.56
CA GLU A 491 -3.37 -8.86 -0.09
C GLU A 491 -3.58 -7.35 0.00
N MET A 492 -3.15 -6.73 1.10
CA MET A 492 -3.25 -5.29 1.32
C MET A 492 -1.86 -4.65 1.32
N PRO A 493 -1.66 -3.48 0.67
CA PRO A 493 -0.39 -2.78 0.75
C PRO A 493 -0.14 -2.27 2.19
N LEU A 494 1.11 -2.31 2.64
CA LEU A 494 1.51 -1.81 3.96
C LEU A 494 1.64 -0.28 3.95
N GLU A 495 1.44 0.37 5.10
CA GLU A 495 1.60 1.83 5.32
C GLU A 495 0.64 2.75 4.54
N PHE A 496 0.04 2.22 3.48
CA PHE A 496 -0.68 2.93 2.42
C PHE A 496 -2.12 2.44 2.29
N VAL A 497 -2.77 2.22 3.43
CA VAL A 497 -4.14 1.71 3.55
C VAL A 497 -5.17 2.56 2.77
N TYR A 498 -4.78 3.78 2.39
CA TYR A 498 -5.64 4.77 1.74
C TYR A 498 -5.10 5.21 0.38
N SER A 499 -3.87 4.86 0.00
CA SER A 499 -3.42 5.08 -1.37
C SER A 499 -2.05 4.49 -1.55
N ASN A 500 -2.02 3.52 -2.43
CA ASN A 500 -0.86 2.97 -3.09
C ASN A 500 -0.48 3.75 -4.36
N ASP A 501 -0.95 4.99 -4.58
CA ASP A 501 -0.33 5.94 -5.56
C ASP A 501 1.18 6.00 -5.36
N GLN A 502 1.58 5.74 -4.11
CA GLN A 502 2.93 5.74 -3.65
C GLN A 502 3.65 4.41 -3.94
N VAL A 503 2.95 3.28 -4.00
CA VAL A 503 3.52 1.96 -4.33
C VAL A 503 3.64 1.83 -5.85
N ARG A 504 4.77 2.30 -6.40
CA ARG A 504 5.09 2.20 -7.85
C ARG A 504 5.34 0.76 -8.35
N GLY A 505 5.11 -0.26 -7.55
CA GLY A 505 5.17 -1.64 -8.03
C GLY A 505 3.81 -2.16 -8.42
N GLU A 506 3.84 -3.15 -9.31
CA GLU A 506 2.66 -3.65 -9.99
C GLU A 506 2.18 -4.99 -9.42
N TRP A 507 2.87 -5.55 -8.42
CA TRP A 507 2.83 -6.98 -8.13
C TRP A 507 2.91 -7.25 -6.62
N SER A 508 1.96 -8.00 -6.08
CA SER A 508 1.94 -8.50 -4.69
C SER A 508 2.76 -9.78 -4.52
N PHE A 509 2.86 -10.34 -3.30
CA PHE A 509 3.57 -11.63 -3.14
C PHE A 509 2.86 -12.77 -3.90
N GLY A 510 1.53 -12.71 -4.01
CA GLY A 510 0.73 -13.63 -4.82
C GLY A 510 0.73 -13.34 -6.33
N GLY A 511 1.40 -12.30 -6.77
CA GLY A 511 1.40 -11.86 -8.17
C GLY A 511 0.12 -11.24 -8.69
N ASN A 512 -0.64 -10.67 -7.77
CA ASN A 512 -1.84 -9.94 -8.07
C ASN A 512 -1.51 -8.44 -8.21
N PRO A 513 -2.21 -7.71 -9.12
CA PRO A 513 -1.99 -6.29 -9.27
C PRO A 513 -2.52 -5.51 -8.06
N TRP A 514 -1.77 -4.50 -7.66
CA TRP A 514 -2.26 -3.49 -6.72
C TRP A 514 -3.31 -2.60 -7.39
N MET A 515 -4.38 -2.30 -6.66
CA MET A 515 -5.38 -1.30 -7.06
C MET A 515 -4.84 0.10 -6.81
N THR A 516 -3.98 0.61 -7.71
CA THR A 516 -3.24 1.85 -7.47
C THR A 516 -4.04 3.12 -7.73
N GLY A 517 -4.21 3.94 -6.69
CA GLY A 517 -4.78 5.28 -6.84
C GLY A 517 -6.27 5.33 -7.11
N HIS A 518 -6.69 6.39 -7.82
CA HIS A 518 -8.02 6.48 -8.40
C HIS A 518 -8.04 5.82 -9.77
N THR A 519 -8.73 4.69 -9.90
CA THR A 519 -8.86 3.96 -11.17
C THR A 519 -10.18 4.28 -11.85
N TYR A 520 -10.20 5.35 -12.65
CA TYR A 520 -11.42 5.81 -13.33
C TYR A 520 -11.66 5.02 -14.60
N LYS A 521 -12.55 4.02 -14.55
CA LYS A 521 -12.92 3.19 -15.71
C LYS A 521 -11.69 2.60 -16.45
N SER A 522 -10.63 2.34 -15.68
CA SER A 522 -9.40 1.69 -16.14
C SER A 522 -9.55 0.15 -16.23
N THR A 523 -10.76 -0.34 -15.97
CA THR A 523 -11.17 -1.73 -16.20
C THR A 523 -12.13 -1.84 -17.36
N GLY A 524 -12.00 -2.93 -18.11
CA GLY A 524 -12.97 -3.38 -19.10
C GLY A 524 -13.11 -4.89 -19.04
N TYR A 525 -13.93 -5.44 -19.92
CA TYR A 525 -14.12 -6.89 -20.04
C TYR A 525 -13.88 -7.33 -21.49
N ASP A 526 -13.05 -8.34 -21.71
CA ASP A 526 -12.84 -8.92 -23.04
C ASP A 526 -13.49 -10.31 -23.09
N SER A 527 -14.59 -10.42 -23.81
CA SER A 527 -15.39 -11.66 -23.89
C SER A 527 -14.68 -12.82 -24.58
N ARG A 528 -13.63 -12.54 -25.38
CA ARG A 528 -12.84 -13.57 -26.06
C ARG A 528 -11.81 -14.18 -25.12
N LEU A 529 -11.28 -13.37 -24.20
CA LEU A 529 -10.42 -13.82 -23.11
C LEU A 529 -11.20 -14.36 -21.90
N ARG A 530 -12.47 -13.94 -21.77
CA ARG A 530 -13.33 -14.17 -20.61
C ARG A 530 -12.77 -13.59 -19.31
N CYS A 531 -12.13 -12.43 -19.41
CA CYS A 531 -11.44 -11.79 -18.30
C CYS A 531 -11.86 -10.33 -18.14
N LEU A 532 -11.86 -9.88 -16.89
CA LEU A 532 -11.69 -8.45 -16.60
C LEU A 532 -10.27 -8.05 -17.01
N VAL A 533 -10.16 -6.96 -17.77
CA VAL A 533 -8.91 -6.33 -18.21
C VAL A 533 -8.65 -5.13 -17.32
N PHE A 534 -7.49 -5.08 -16.67
CA PHE A 534 -7.05 -3.94 -15.85
C PHE A 534 -5.72 -3.43 -16.41
N ALA A 535 -5.72 -2.23 -16.99
CA ALA A 535 -4.59 -1.74 -17.76
C ALA A 535 -4.07 -0.31 -17.47
N PRO A 536 -4.20 0.26 -16.26
CA PRO A 536 -3.58 1.57 -15.95
C PRO A 536 -2.10 1.48 -15.57
N HIS A 537 -1.57 0.28 -15.32
CA HIS A 537 -0.16 0.02 -14.93
C HIS A 537 0.81 0.03 -16.14
N GLU A 538 2.10 -0.22 -15.91
CA GLU A 538 3.08 -0.44 -17.00
C GLU A 538 2.78 -1.72 -17.79
N HIS A 539 2.12 -2.71 -17.18
CA HIS A 539 1.59 -3.90 -17.81
C HIS A 539 0.06 -4.02 -17.69
N THR A 540 -0.54 -4.87 -18.51
CA THR A 540 -1.96 -5.22 -18.41
C THR A 540 -2.15 -6.47 -17.58
N TYR A 541 -3.19 -6.47 -16.76
CA TYR A 541 -3.60 -7.60 -15.93
C TYR A 541 -4.96 -8.12 -16.37
N PHE A 542 -5.11 -9.44 -16.31
CA PHE A 542 -6.31 -10.15 -16.70
C PHE A 542 -6.79 -10.99 -15.52
N PHE A 543 -8.01 -10.73 -15.06
CA PHE A 543 -8.65 -11.52 -14.02
C PHE A 543 -9.67 -12.47 -14.63
N ASP A 544 -9.41 -13.77 -14.46
CA ASP A 544 -10.34 -14.85 -14.80
C ASP A 544 -11.20 -15.14 -13.57
N ALA A 545 -12.49 -14.78 -13.64
CA ALA A 545 -13.42 -14.96 -12.53
C ALA A 545 -13.81 -16.42 -12.28
N THR A 546 -13.67 -17.30 -13.27
CA THR A 546 -13.95 -18.73 -13.09
C THR A 546 -12.79 -19.40 -12.36
N ALA A 547 -11.56 -19.09 -12.75
CA ALA A 547 -10.36 -19.61 -12.10
C ALA A 547 -10.01 -18.85 -10.80
N GLY A 548 -10.59 -17.67 -10.58
CA GLY A 548 -10.32 -16.83 -9.41
C GLY A 548 -8.88 -16.33 -9.34
N ARG A 549 -8.24 -16.04 -10.49
CA ARG A 549 -6.81 -15.68 -10.52
C ARG A 549 -6.49 -14.56 -11.50
N TRP A 550 -5.45 -13.80 -11.15
CA TRP A 550 -4.82 -12.83 -12.03
C TRP A 550 -3.77 -13.46 -12.92
N THR A 551 -3.59 -12.90 -14.11
CA THR A 551 -2.44 -13.12 -14.99
C THR A 551 -1.97 -11.80 -15.57
N ARG A 552 -0.68 -11.66 -15.88
CA ARG A 552 -0.11 -10.46 -16.51
C ARG A 552 0.09 -10.68 -18.00
N GLY A 553 -0.09 -9.62 -18.79
CA GLY A 553 0.29 -9.58 -20.20
C GLY A 553 1.81 -9.71 -20.40
N PRO A 554 2.25 -10.19 -21.58
CA PRO A 554 3.66 -10.52 -21.83
C PRO A 554 4.56 -9.29 -22.05
N GLY A 555 4.00 -8.11 -22.31
CA GLY A 555 4.77 -6.90 -22.61
C GLY A 555 4.20 -5.66 -21.94
N ARG A 556 5.03 -4.61 -21.90
CA ARG A 556 4.60 -3.29 -21.42
C ARG A 556 3.50 -2.71 -22.31
N ASN A 557 2.60 -1.96 -21.69
CA ASN A 557 1.55 -1.22 -22.37
C ASN A 557 2.18 -0.19 -23.33
N PRO A 558 1.67 -0.01 -24.56
CA PRO A 558 2.23 0.92 -25.55
C PRO A 558 1.91 2.40 -25.27
N TYR A 559 1.05 2.66 -24.30
CA TYR A 559 0.69 3.98 -23.78
C TYR A 559 1.29 4.21 -22.40
N ARG A 560 1.32 5.47 -21.94
CA ARG A 560 1.80 5.85 -20.61
C ARG A 560 0.88 5.25 -19.54
N ALA A 561 1.47 4.56 -18.56
CA ALA A 561 0.76 4.12 -17.37
C ALA A 561 0.20 5.33 -16.61
N ASP A 562 -1.11 5.35 -16.38
CA ASP A 562 -1.82 6.47 -15.79
C ASP A 562 -3.19 6.01 -15.25
N PHE A 563 -3.30 5.92 -13.93
CA PHE A 563 -4.54 5.52 -13.24
C PHE A 563 -5.67 6.52 -13.44
N TYR A 564 -5.33 7.78 -13.68
CA TYR A 564 -6.29 8.87 -13.76
C TYR A 564 -6.95 8.97 -15.13
N ASN A 565 -6.21 8.62 -16.18
CA ASN A 565 -6.58 8.97 -17.56
C ASN A 565 -6.64 7.78 -18.53
N VAL A 566 -6.28 6.56 -18.12
CA VAL A 566 -6.50 5.39 -18.97
C VAL A 566 -7.94 4.89 -18.77
N THR A 567 -8.74 5.00 -19.84
CA THR A 567 -10.12 4.49 -19.90
C THR A 567 -10.20 3.30 -20.83
N ILE A 568 -10.89 2.24 -20.40
CA ILE A 568 -11.13 1.02 -21.19
C ILE A 568 -12.61 0.93 -21.58
N CYS A 569 -12.89 0.54 -22.82
CA CYS A 569 -14.23 0.21 -23.30
C CYS A 569 -14.24 -1.18 -23.94
N SER A 570 -15.25 -1.99 -23.64
CA SER A 570 -15.42 -3.31 -24.23
C SER A 570 -16.06 -3.21 -25.62
N THR A 571 -15.50 -3.94 -26.60
CA THR A 571 -16.11 -4.12 -27.93
C THR A 571 -16.13 -5.61 -28.30
N PRO A 572 -16.97 -6.05 -29.25
CA PRO A 572 -16.98 -7.44 -29.72
C PRO A 572 -15.63 -7.90 -30.29
N GLN A 573 -14.85 -6.98 -30.88
CA GLN A 573 -13.54 -7.26 -31.46
C GLN A 573 -12.40 -7.07 -30.46
N GLY A 574 -12.70 -6.74 -29.21
CA GLY A 574 -11.74 -6.61 -28.11
C GLY A 574 -11.89 -5.35 -27.29
N ALA A 575 -11.35 -5.38 -26.06
CA ALA A 575 -11.23 -4.16 -25.27
C ALA A 575 -10.42 -3.09 -26.02
N VAL A 576 -10.83 -1.83 -25.93
CA VAL A 576 -10.11 -0.67 -26.47
C VAL A 576 -9.68 0.24 -25.33
N ALA A 577 -8.40 0.59 -25.29
CA ALA A 577 -7.82 1.55 -24.37
C ALA A 577 -7.73 2.93 -25.02
N TRP A 578 -8.15 3.95 -24.28
CA TRP A 578 -7.90 5.36 -24.56
C TRP A 578 -6.91 5.89 -23.52
N GLY A 579 -5.74 6.32 -23.98
CA GLY A 579 -4.64 6.77 -23.13
C GLY A 579 -3.72 7.74 -23.87
N ASP A 580 -2.63 8.15 -23.22
CA ASP A 580 -1.62 9.02 -23.81
C ASP A 580 -0.42 8.22 -24.32
N LYS A 581 0.13 8.60 -25.47
CA LYS A 581 1.33 7.98 -26.00
C LYS A 581 2.54 8.25 -25.09
N ARG A 582 3.44 7.28 -25.02
CA ARG A 582 4.65 7.36 -24.18
C ARG A 582 5.65 8.43 -24.64
N ASP A 583 5.67 8.72 -25.94
CA ASP A 583 6.56 9.71 -26.58
C ASP A 583 6.06 11.15 -26.43
N GLY A 584 4.95 11.38 -25.71
CA GLY A 584 4.33 12.69 -25.59
C GLY A 584 3.50 13.10 -26.81
N GLY A 585 3.30 12.22 -27.80
CA GLY A 585 2.54 12.47 -29.03
C GLY A 585 1.02 12.57 -28.86
N GLY A 586 0.53 12.99 -27.69
CA GLY A 586 -0.89 13.17 -27.36
C GLY A 586 -1.66 11.87 -27.08
N ALA A 587 -2.98 11.96 -27.16
CA ALA A 587 -3.88 10.83 -26.94
C ALA A 587 -3.86 9.82 -28.10
N GLY A 588 -4.16 8.56 -27.82
CA GLY A 588 -4.30 7.50 -28.82
C GLY A 588 -5.33 6.45 -28.41
N LEU A 589 -5.58 5.52 -29.33
CA LEU A 589 -6.45 4.35 -29.13
C LEU A 589 -5.69 3.07 -29.44
N TRP A 590 -5.90 2.05 -28.62
CA TRP A 590 -5.31 0.72 -28.82
C TRP A 590 -6.36 -0.36 -28.58
N ARG A 591 -6.42 -1.37 -29.46
CA ARG A 591 -7.29 -2.54 -29.29
C ARG A 591 -6.50 -3.72 -28.78
N LEU A 592 -7.05 -4.42 -27.80
CA LEU A 592 -6.46 -5.63 -27.26
C LEU A 592 -6.57 -6.79 -28.27
N ASP A 593 -5.45 -7.41 -28.58
CA ASP A 593 -5.38 -8.70 -29.24
C ASP A 593 -5.52 -9.80 -28.19
N ALA A 594 -6.60 -10.58 -28.22
CA ALA A 594 -6.85 -11.62 -27.24
C ALA A 594 -5.87 -12.80 -27.35
N LYS A 595 -5.41 -13.14 -28.56
CA LYS A 595 -4.53 -14.30 -28.76
C LYS A 595 -3.15 -14.02 -28.19
N GLU A 596 -2.61 -12.85 -28.52
CA GLU A 596 -1.27 -12.45 -28.12
C GLU A 596 -1.25 -11.72 -26.77
N ARG A 597 -2.42 -11.31 -26.25
CA ARG A 597 -2.60 -10.52 -25.01
C ARG A 597 -1.81 -9.20 -25.02
N VAL A 598 -1.73 -8.56 -26.17
CA VAL A 598 -1.03 -7.28 -26.37
C VAL A 598 -1.94 -6.24 -27.01
N TRP A 599 -1.66 -4.98 -26.73
CA TRP A 599 -2.36 -3.84 -27.32
C TRP A 599 -1.82 -3.50 -28.71
N ARG A 600 -2.69 -3.40 -29.71
CA ARG A 600 -2.38 -2.96 -31.07
C ARG A 600 -2.89 -1.54 -31.30
N PRO A 601 -2.07 -0.61 -31.81
CA PRO A 601 -2.54 0.74 -32.07
C PRO A 601 -3.66 0.72 -33.12
N LEU A 602 -4.67 1.54 -32.92
CA LEU A 602 -5.69 1.83 -33.91
C LEU A 602 -5.27 3.08 -34.69
N GLU A 603 -5.52 3.08 -36.00
CA GLU A 603 -5.29 4.27 -36.81
C GLU A 603 -6.20 5.40 -36.31
N LEU A 604 -5.62 6.59 -36.11
CA LEU A 604 -6.35 7.76 -35.61
C LEU A 604 -6.07 8.96 -36.51
N ARG A 605 -7.09 9.37 -37.26
CA ARG A 605 -7.11 10.60 -38.06
C ARG A 605 -8.06 11.59 -37.42
N GLY A 606 -7.57 12.77 -37.04
CA GLY A 606 -8.34 13.76 -36.28
C GLY A 606 -7.89 13.85 -34.83
N ALA A 607 -8.73 14.45 -33.98
CA ALA A 607 -8.41 14.70 -32.57
C ALA A 607 -9.43 14.05 -31.65
N LEU A 608 -8.94 13.49 -30.54
CA LEU A 608 -9.77 13.02 -29.43
C LEU A 608 -9.94 14.16 -28.42
N PRO A 609 -11.00 14.14 -27.60
CA PRO A 609 -11.19 15.13 -26.55
C PRO A 609 -10.08 15.07 -25.49
N SER A 610 -9.96 16.13 -24.69
CA SER A 610 -9.09 16.16 -23.51
C SER A 610 -9.59 15.20 -22.43
N LYS A 611 -8.68 14.65 -21.63
CA LYS A 611 -9.01 13.79 -20.49
C LYS A 611 -8.73 14.53 -19.18
N SER A 612 -9.53 14.22 -18.18
CA SER A 612 -9.33 14.67 -16.80
C SER A 612 -10.00 13.67 -15.85
N PRO A 613 -9.44 13.45 -14.64
CA PRO A 613 -10.06 12.61 -13.61
C PRO A 613 -11.56 12.89 -13.47
N ASP A 614 -12.38 11.83 -13.36
CA ASP A 614 -13.87 11.88 -13.27
C ASP A 614 -14.63 12.48 -14.46
N GLN A 615 -13.97 13.18 -15.39
CA GLN A 615 -14.66 14.00 -16.39
C GLN A 615 -14.89 13.31 -17.73
N HIS A 616 -14.25 12.18 -18.03
CA HIS A 616 -14.26 11.56 -19.36
C HIS A 616 -14.70 10.11 -19.33
N GLY A 617 -15.31 9.65 -20.41
CA GLY A 617 -15.74 8.27 -20.58
C GLY A 617 -15.84 7.86 -22.05
N MET A 618 -16.04 6.56 -22.28
CA MET A 618 -16.08 5.96 -23.61
C MET A 618 -17.16 4.88 -23.67
N ALA A 619 -17.94 4.88 -24.76
CA ALA A 619 -18.97 3.89 -25.05
C ALA A 619 -18.85 3.37 -26.48
N TYR A 620 -19.23 2.11 -26.70
CA TYR A 620 -19.23 1.47 -28.02
C TYR A 620 -20.64 1.49 -28.62
N ASP A 621 -20.84 2.25 -29.69
CA ASP A 621 -22.07 2.28 -30.49
C ASP A 621 -22.05 1.12 -31.49
N SER A 622 -22.66 0.01 -31.07
CA SER A 622 -22.68 -1.24 -31.86
C SER A 622 -23.50 -1.15 -33.16
N LYS A 623 -24.43 -0.19 -33.29
CA LYS A 623 -25.23 -0.03 -34.53
C LYS A 623 -24.45 0.63 -35.65
N ARG A 624 -23.41 1.40 -35.33
CA ARG A 624 -22.58 2.14 -36.30
C ARG A 624 -21.12 1.72 -36.28
N ASP A 625 -20.77 0.71 -35.48
CA ASP A 625 -19.39 0.24 -35.26
C ASP A 625 -18.40 1.39 -35.02
N ARG A 626 -18.66 2.16 -33.96
CA ARG A 626 -17.85 3.33 -33.58
C ARG A 626 -17.72 3.48 -32.07
N LEU A 627 -16.68 4.19 -31.64
CA LEU A 627 -16.55 4.64 -30.26
C LEU A 627 -17.11 6.06 -30.13
N LEU A 628 -17.85 6.30 -29.06
CA LEU A 628 -18.28 7.62 -28.63
C LEU A 628 -17.45 8.02 -27.40
N LEU A 629 -16.76 9.14 -27.52
CA LEU A 629 -15.88 9.69 -26.49
C LEU A 629 -16.49 10.98 -25.93
N PHE A 630 -16.52 11.05 -24.61
CA PHE A 630 -17.14 12.13 -23.84
C PHE A 630 -16.09 12.78 -22.93
N SER A 631 -16.19 14.09 -22.74
CA SER A 631 -15.33 14.82 -21.81
C SER A 631 -16.00 16.08 -21.28
N GLY A 632 -16.15 16.17 -19.96
CA GLY A 632 -16.60 17.37 -19.25
C GLY A 632 -15.50 18.41 -19.05
N SER A 633 -14.23 18.03 -19.26
CA SER A 633 -13.06 18.89 -19.08
C SER A 633 -12.54 19.54 -20.35
N ASP A 634 -13.02 19.10 -21.51
CA ASP A 634 -12.59 19.66 -22.80
C ASP A 634 -13.18 21.07 -23.02
N LYS A 635 -12.54 21.86 -23.88
CA LYS A 635 -13.10 23.14 -24.34
C LYS A 635 -14.45 22.97 -25.03
N ASN A 636 -14.66 21.84 -25.70
CA ASN A 636 -15.90 21.44 -26.37
C ASN A 636 -16.79 20.56 -25.47
N ARG A 637 -16.67 20.68 -24.13
CA ARG A 637 -17.45 19.88 -23.18
C ARG A 637 -18.94 19.85 -23.51
N GLY A 638 -19.53 18.67 -23.34
CA GLY A 638 -20.92 18.37 -23.70
C GLY A 638 -21.11 18.00 -25.17
N ASP A 639 -20.14 18.22 -26.05
CA ASP A 639 -20.16 17.62 -27.39
C ASP A 639 -19.59 16.20 -27.36
N VAL A 640 -19.83 15.43 -28.42
CA VAL A 640 -19.44 14.02 -28.54
C VAL A 640 -18.46 13.86 -29.70
N THR A 641 -17.33 13.20 -29.43
CA THR A 641 -16.43 12.77 -30.50
C THR A 641 -16.76 11.33 -30.89
N ALA A 642 -16.97 11.09 -32.19
CA ALA A 642 -17.14 9.75 -32.74
C ALA A 642 -15.85 9.31 -33.44
N TYR A 643 -15.35 8.13 -33.07
CA TYR A 643 -14.27 7.43 -33.74
C TYR A 643 -14.83 6.22 -34.51
N ASP A 644 -14.72 6.25 -35.83
CA ASP A 644 -15.21 5.18 -36.72
C ASP A 644 -14.13 4.12 -36.94
N PHE A 645 -14.42 2.84 -36.67
CA PHE A 645 -13.41 1.76 -36.76
C PHE A 645 -12.98 1.45 -38.19
N SER A 646 -13.85 1.66 -39.17
CA SER A 646 -13.60 1.29 -40.56
C SER A 646 -12.62 2.26 -41.23
N SER A 647 -12.77 3.54 -40.91
CA SER A 647 -11.95 4.61 -41.44
C SER A 647 -10.79 4.94 -40.51
N GLY A 648 -10.96 4.91 -39.19
CA GLY A 648 -10.03 5.48 -38.22
C GLY A 648 -10.19 6.99 -38.03
N GLU A 649 -11.25 7.59 -38.58
CA GLU A 649 -11.56 9.02 -38.41
C GLU A 649 -12.21 9.30 -37.05
N ALA A 650 -11.68 10.29 -36.34
CA ALA A 650 -12.26 10.89 -35.13
C ALA A 650 -12.80 12.29 -35.44
N ARG A 651 -14.10 12.51 -35.25
CA ARG A 651 -14.77 13.80 -35.51
C ARG A 651 -15.77 14.18 -34.43
N TRP A 652 -15.89 15.47 -34.17
CA TRP A 652 -16.95 16.04 -33.33
C TRP A 652 -18.29 15.96 -34.05
N LEU A 653 -19.34 15.57 -33.33
CA LEU A 653 -20.67 15.37 -33.90
C LEU A 653 -21.54 16.63 -33.87
N ASP A 654 -21.17 17.67 -33.13
CA ASP A 654 -21.99 18.87 -32.93
C ASP A 654 -23.38 18.51 -32.38
N ALA A 655 -23.39 17.81 -31.25
CA ALA A 655 -24.61 17.27 -30.65
C ALA A 655 -25.58 18.38 -30.21
N LYS A 656 -26.86 18.21 -30.53
CA LYS A 656 -27.93 19.09 -29.99
C LYS A 656 -28.00 18.95 -28.47
N GLY A 657 -28.24 20.06 -27.75
CA GLY A 657 -28.27 20.07 -26.29
C GLY A 657 -26.89 20.03 -25.59
N LYS A 658 -25.78 20.11 -26.35
CA LYS A 658 -24.42 20.05 -25.79
C LYS A 658 -24.10 21.11 -24.73
N ALA A 659 -24.75 22.29 -24.80
CA ALA A 659 -24.57 23.36 -23.82
C ALA A 659 -24.97 22.93 -22.40
N THR A 660 -25.99 22.08 -22.28
CA THR A 660 -26.49 21.54 -21.01
C THR A 660 -25.73 20.27 -20.59
N ALA A 661 -25.16 19.55 -21.54
CA ALA A 661 -24.52 18.25 -21.35
C ALA A 661 -23.04 18.31 -20.95
N GLY A 662 -22.48 19.49 -20.64
CA GLY A 662 -21.10 19.68 -20.21
C GLY A 662 -20.79 19.21 -18.79
N VAL A 663 -21.18 17.98 -18.44
CA VAL A 663 -21.04 17.38 -17.10
C VAL A 663 -19.94 16.30 -17.06
N ALA A 664 -19.63 15.83 -15.85
CA ALA A 664 -18.76 14.66 -15.66
C ALA A 664 -19.36 13.44 -16.38
N SER A 665 -18.54 12.77 -17.21
CA SER A 665 -19.02 11.76 -18.17
C SER A 665 -18.36 10.39 -18.02
N ARG A 666 -17.87 10.06 -16.82
CA ARG A 666 -17.13 8.82 -16.56
C ARG A 666 -17.92 7.55 -16.86
N GLU A 667 -19.05 7.37 -16.17
CA GLU A 667 -19.88 6.19 -16.33
C GLU A 667 -20.81 6.36 -17.54
N THR A 668 -20.37 5.81 -18.67
CA THR A 668 -21.12 5.77 -19.94
C THR A 668 -21.37 4.33 -20.37
N ILE A 669 -22.61 3.99 -20.70
CA ILE A 669 -22.94 2.69 -21.29
C ILE A 669 -23.80 2.88 -22.53
N TYR A 670 -23.50 2.13 -23.59
CA TYR A 670 -24.36 2.09 -24.78
C TYR A 670 -25.46 1.06 -24.59
N LEU A 671 -26.68 1.43 -24.99
CA LEU A 671 -27.90 0.64 -24.88
C LEU A 671 -28.43 0.36 -26.30
N PRO A 672 -28.17 -0.83 -26.86
CA PRO A 672 -28.53 -1.15 -28.24
C PRO A 672 -30.03 -1.02 -28.55
N GLU A 673 -30.91 -1.39 -27.61
CA GLU A 673 -32.36 -1.30 -27.76
C GLU A 673 -32.82 0.14 -27.96
N ALA A 674 -32.20 1.05 -27.22
CA ALA A 674 -32.52 2.47 -27.20
C ALA A 674 -31.78 3.29 -28.27
N ASP A 675 -30.77 2.70 -28.93
CA ASP A 675 -29.78 3.42 -29.74
C ASP A 675 -29.22 4.67 -29.03
N ALA A 676 -28.83 4.49 -27.77
CA ALA A 676 -28.47 5.61 -26.92
C ALA A 676 -27.36 5.27 -25.92
N VAL A 677 -26.65 6.29 -25.45
CA VAL A 677 -25.69 6.16 -24.34
C VAL A 677 -26.29 6.75 -23.08
N LEU A 678 -26.50 5.94 -22.05
CA LEU A 678 -26.88 6.41 -20.72
C LEU A 678 -25.62 6.84 -19.97
N LEU A 679 -25.68 8.03 -19.37
CA LEU A 679 -24.62 8.55 -18.51
C LEU A 679 -25.03 8.40 -17.05
N GLY A 680 -24.07 8.10 -16.17
CA GLY A 680 -24.17 8.31 -14.71
C GLY A 680 -24.21 9.80 -14.30
N ALA A 681 -24.64 10.64 -15.25
CA ALA A 681 -24.85 12.08 -15.30
C ALA A 681 -26.28 12.51 -14.95
N ARG A 682 -26.47 13.67 -14.31
CA ARG A 682 -27.74 14.40 -14.26
C ARG A 682 -27.60 15.82 -14.72
N VAL A 683 -28.69 16.37 -15.20
CA VAL A 683 -28.81 17.78 -15.58
C VAL A 683 -30.18 18.30 -15.18
N VAL A 684 -30.28 19.61 -14.98
CA VAL A 684 -31.58 20.25 -14.82
C VAL A 684 -32.11 20.61 -16.20
N ILE A 685 -33.32 20.14 -16.53
CA ILE A 685 -34.07 20.46 -17.75
C ILE A 685 -35.48 20.82 -17.27
N ASP A 686 -36.00 21.97 -17.71
CA ASP A 686 -37.32 22.47 -17.30
C ASP A 686 -37.57 22.40 -15.78
N GLU A 687 -36.60 22.92 -15.00
CA GLU A 687 -36.61 22.96 -13.53
C GLU A 687 -36.60 21.58 -12.82
N LYS A 688 -36.52 20.49 -13.58
CA LYS A 688 -36.47 19.13 -13.06
C LYS A 688 -35.11 18.50 -13.26
N LEU A 689 -34.73 17.62 -12.34
CA LEU A 689 -33.48 16.88 -12.42
C LEU A 689 -33.68 15.60 -13.24
N HIS A 690 -33.01 15.51 -14.37
CA HIS A 690 -33.06 14.36 -15.28
C HIS A 690 -31.74 13.61 -15.31
N TRP A 691 -31.79 12.30 -15.53
CA TRP A 691 -30.62 11.56 -16.01
C TRP A 691 -30.33 11.94 -17.46
N LEU A 692 -29.05 11.97 -17.80
CA LEU A 692 -28.61 12.38 -19.13
C LEU A 692 -28.45 11.15 -20.04
N ILE A 693 -29.08 11.21 -21.22
CA ILE A 693 -28.99 10.17 -22.24
C ILE A 693 -28.65 10.79 -23.60
N TYR A 694 -27.68 10.22 -24.30
CA TYR A 694 -27.29 10.65 -25.64
C TYR A 694 -27.98 9.78 -26.70
N ASP A 695 -28.92 10.35 -27.43
CA ASP A 695 -29.61 9.73 -28.55
C ASP A 695 -28.67 9.67 -29.76
N CYS A 696 -28.16 8.47 -30.05
CA CYS A 696 -27.14 8.27 -31.09
C CYS A 696 -27.73 8.40 -32.50
N ALA A 697 -29.02 8.09 -32.67
CA ALA A 697 -29.73 8.20 -33.94
C ALA A 697 -29.95 9.65 -34.34
N ASN A 698 -30.36 10.49 -33.39
CA ASN A 698 -30.71 11.88 -33.65
C ASN A 698 -29.59 12.87 -33.33
N ASN A 699 -28.43 12.38 -32.85
CA ASN A 699 -27.30 13.20 -32.44
C ASN A 699 -27.72 14.30 -31.45
N ALA A 700 -28.35 13.90 -30.36
CA ALA A 700 -28.97 14.83 -29.41
C ALA A 700 -28.86 14.34 -27.97
N TRP A 701 -28.55 15.26 -27.06
CA TRP A 701 -28.69 15.03 -25.63
C TRP A 701 -30.14 15.18 -25.20
N ARG A 702 -30.60 14.24 -24.39
CA ARG A 702 -31.95 14.19 -23.85
C ARG A 702 -31.94 13.98 -22.34
N GLY A 703 -33.03 14.38 -21.68
CA GLY A 703 -33.31 14.06 -20.28
C GLY A 703 -34.20 12.84 -20.15
N ILE A 704 -33.93 11.97 -19.19
CA ILE A 704 -34.83 10.88 -18.82
C ILE A 704 -35.09 10.89 -17.31
N GLU A 705 -36.36 10.75 -16.92
CA GLU A 705 -36.76 10.57 -15.52
C GLU A 705 -36.62 9.10 -15.14
N LEU A 706 -35.79 8.81 -14.14
CA LEU A 706 -35.64 7.46 -13.57
C LEU A 706 -35.96 7.54 -12.08
N SER A 707 -37.00 6.82 -11.67
CA SER A 707 -37.51 6.83 -10.29
C SER A 707 -36.86 5.73 -9.42
N GLY A 708 -37.19 5.70 -8.12
CA GLY A 708 -36.85 4.60 -7.22
C GLY A 708 -35.60 4.76 -6.36
N ASP A 709 -34.97 3.61 -6.07
CA ASP A 709 -33.73 3.50 -5.29
C ASP A 709 -32.55 3.91 -6.15
N ASP A 710 -32.37 5.22 -6.20
CA ASP A 710 -31.38 5.87 -7.02
C ASP A 710 -29.91 5.51 -6.62
N PRO A 711 -29.11 4.92 -7.53
CA PRO A 711 -27.72 4.56 -7.26
C PRO A 711 -26.76 5.75 -7.15
N ILE A 712 -27.14 6.96 -7.58
CA ILE A 712 -26.38 8.20 -7.37
C ILE A 712 -26.50 8.68 -5.92
N GLY A 713 -27.57 8.27 -5.20
CA GLY A 713 -27.77 8.46 -3.76
C GLY A 713 -28.66 9.64 -3.36
N LYS A 714 -29.39 9.50 -2.23
CA LYS A 714 -30.11 10.60 -1.55
C LYS A 714 -29.16 11.25 -0.53
N GLY A 715 -28.75 12.50 -0.75
CA GLY A 715 -27.80 13.22 0.12
C GLY A 715 -26.72 14.00 -0.63
N THR A 716 -26.65 13.84 -1.95
CA THR A 716 -25.81 14.64 -2.84
C THR A 716 -26.48 15.97 -3.16
N ALA A 717 -26.84 16.76 -2.14
CA ALA A 717 -27.57 18.02 -2.27
C ALA A 717 -27.02 18.87 -3.44
N GLY A 718 -27.73 18.91 -4.56
CA GLY A 718 -27.36 19.66 -5.76
C GLY A 718 -26.25 19.08 -6.66
N ARG A 719 -25.71 17.87 -6.42
CA ARG A 719 -24.69 17.28 -7.33
C ARG A 719 -25.32 16.49 -8.45
N THR A 720 -24.83 16.75 -9.67
CA THR A 720 -25.24 16.13 -10.92
C THR A 720 -24.56 14.79 -11.21
N PHE A 721 -23.70 14.26 -10.33
CA PHE A 721 -22.84 13.11 -10.61
C PHE A 721 -22.45 12.37 -9.32
N ASN A 722 -22.30 11.04 -9.39
CA ASN A 722 -21.71 10.22 -8.33
C ASN A 722 -20.40 9.59 -8.83
N ASN A 723 -19.31 9.96 -8.18
CA ASN A 723 -17.95 9.52 -8.48
C ASN A 723 -17.66 8.09 -8.01
N SER A 724 -18.62 7.30 -7.57
CA SER A 724 -18.39 6.02 -6.88
C SER A 724 -19.34 4.92 -7.32
N MET A 725 -20.05 5.18 -8.41
CA MET A 725 -20.92 4.23 -9.09
C MET A 725 -20.17 3.60 -10.27
N GLY A 726 -20.30 2.28 -10.43
CA GLY A 726 -20.02 1.59 -11.69
C GLY A 726 -21.32 1.27 -12.41
N LEU A 727 -21.39 1.54 -13.71
CA LEU A 727 -22.59 1.32 -14.54
C LEU A 727 -22.29 0.29 -15.63
N MET A 728 -23.14 -0.73 -15.78
CA MET A 728 -22.95 -1.82 -16.75
C MET A 728 -24.24 -2.16 -17.47
N TYR A 729 -24.10 -2.74 -18.66
CA TYR A 729 -25.21 -3.26 -19.44
C TYR A 729 -25.15 -4.79 -19.47
N ASP A 730 -26.23 -5.44 -19.08
CA ASP A 730 -26.45 -6.88 -19.21
C ASP A 730 -27.13 -7.17 -20.54
N SER A 731 -26.35 -7.66 -21.51
CA SER A 731 -26.83 -8.01 -22.85
C SER A 731 -27.75 -9.23 -22.87
N ASN A 732 -27.70 -10.10 -21.86
CA ASN A 732 -28.54 -11.31 -21.82
C ASN A 732 -29.99 -10.95 -21.46
N ARG A 733 -30.16 -9.96 -20.56
CA ARG A 733 -31.48 -9.54 -20.05
C ARG A 733 -31.92 -8.17 -20.53
N LYS A 734 -31.04 -7.42 -21.21
CA LYS A 734 -31.26 -6.03 -21.63
C LYS A 734 -31.54 -5.11 -20.45
N LEU A 735 -30.78 -5.30 -19.37
CA LEU A 735 -30.90 -4.57 -18.13
C LEU A 735 -29.68 -3.69 -17.90
N VAL A 736 -29.88 -2.60 -17.16
CA VAL A 736 -28.80 -1.75 -16.69
C VAL A 736 -28.54 -2.07 -15.21
N TRP A 737 -27.28 -2.31 -14.87
CA TRP A 737 -26.83 -2.54 -13.52
C TRP A 737 -26.01 -1.36 -13.02
N ALA A 738 -26.17 -1.01 -11.75
CA ALA A 738 -25.36 -0.01 -11.09
C ALA A 738 -24.86 -0.52 -9.73
N VAL A 739 -23.56 -0.42 -9.49
CA VAL A 739 -22.95 -0.78 -8.20
C VAL A 739 -22.43 0.47 -7.53
N GLY A 740 -23.00 0.83 -6.38
CA GLY A 740 -22.66 2.04 -5.63
C GLY A 740 -21.43 1.89 -4.73
N GLN A 741 -21.05 2.98 -4.08
CA GLN A 741 -19.88 3.12 -3.19
C GLN A 741 -19.71 1.96 -2.18
N TYR A 742 -20.78 1.62 -1.45
CA TYR A 742 -20.77 0.56 -0.43
C TYR A 742 -21.27 -0.79 -0.97
N SER A 743 -21.05 -1.05 -2.26
CA SER A 743 -21.42 -2.31 -2.92
C SER A 743 -22.93 -2.61 -2.84
N HIS A 744 -23.76 -1.58 -2.92
CA HIS A 744 -25.19 -1.73 -3.17
C HIS A 744 -25.39 -1.97 -4.68
N VAL A 745 -26.13 -3.01 -5.04
CA VAL A 745 -26.41 -3.33 -6.43
C VAL A 745 -27.83 -2.89 -6.78
N HIS A 746 -27.96 -2.09 -7.82
CA HIS A 746 -29.24 -1.63 -8.35
C HIS A 746 -29.40 -2.13 -9.77
N VAL A 747 -30.65 -2.35 -10.18
CA VAL A 747 -31.00 -2.79 -11.51
C VAL A 747 -32.11 -1.91 -12.08
N LEU A 748 -32.08 -1.69 -13.39
CA LEU A 748 -33.03 -0.89 -14.13
C LEU A 748 -33.41 -1.60 -15.44
N ARG A 749 -34.72 -1.70 -15.68
CA ARG A 749 -35.25 -1.95 -17.02
C ARG A 749 -35.60 -0.61 -17.66
N LEU A 750 -34.88 -0.26 -18.73
CA LEU A 750 -35.17 0.95 -19.48
C LEU A 750 -36.29 0.70 -20.50
N ASP A 751 -37.29 1.57 -20.54
CA ASP A 751 -38.25 1.66 -21.63
C ASP A 751 -37.97 2.91 -22.47
N SER A 752 -37.56 2.69 -23.71
CA SER A 752 -37.20 3.74 -24.67
C SER A 752 -38.36 4.20 -25.55
N SER A 753 -39.58 3.70 -25.33
CA SER A 753 -40.78 4.16 -26.04
C SER A 753 -41.31 5.51 -25.52
N THR A 754 -40.91 5.92 -24.31
CA THR A 754 -41.26 7.21 -23.72
C THR A 754 -40.51 8.35 -24.39
N SER A 755 -41.18 9.47 -24.69
CA SER A 755 -40.53 10.66 -25.24
C SER A 755 -39.55 11.27 -24.26
N TRP A 756 -38.30 11.52 -24.70
CA TRP A 756 -37.30 12.19 -23.88
C TRP A 756 -37.17 13.68 -24.26
N PRO A 757 -37.36 14.63 -23.33
CA PRO A 757 -37.15 16.05 -23.60
C PRO A 757 -35.73 16.32 -24.09
N LEU A 758 -35.59 17.29 -24.99
CA LEU A 758 -34.28 17.77 -25.43
C LEU A 758 -33.56 18.43 -24.24
N ALA A 759 -32.26 18.19 -24.08
CA ALA A 759 -31.47 18.78 -23.01
C ALA A 759 -31.12 20.25 -23.32
N GLU A 760 -32.13 21.10 -23.35
CA GLU A 760 -31.99 22.56 -23.49
C GLU A 760 -32.51 23.24 -22.22
N THR A 761 -31.84 24.31 -21.80
CA THR A 761 -32.41 25.21 -20.79
C THR A 761 -33.56 25.98 -21.42
N ALA A 762 -34.75 25.96 -20.79
CA ALA A 762 -35.81 26.90 -21.14
C ALA A 762 -35.25 28.33 -21.16
N ARG A 763 -35.60 29.09 -22.20
CA ARG A 763 -35.23 30.51 -22.33
C ARG A 763 -35.94 31.37 -21.30
#